data_AF-A0A8H8MGF5-F1
#
_entry.id   AF-A0A8H8MGF5-F1
#
_cell.length_a   1.000
_cell.length_b   1.000
_cell.length_c   1.000
_cell.angle_alpha   90.00
_cell.angle_beta   90.00
_cell.angle_gamma   90.00
#
_symmetry.space_group_name_H-M   'P 1'
#
loop_
_entity.id
_entity.type
_entity.pdbx_description
1 polymer ?
#
loop_
_entity_poly.entity_id
_entity_poly.type
_entity_poly.pdbx_seq_one_letter_code
_entity_poly.pdbx_strand_id
1 'polypeptide(L)'
;MQKLFSVWELNGYINEIPEDMNGDKLLDGAPAISRKFESALELPDDDEEKIPLLRVLTVGCWVEFSQLHDPAHLEEAIKLGRHALGLIRDGTADKAEWSSRLGVLYRVLFDVTNCIDHIHCSIDLMKRAIQLTDFDHFGELPARLCNLAGSKRQLFELSRQEDTLLHAVKLIELAVDVSGGVHLDTPYILANMIDMHLSLYMHKNSLENAKKCAFSLHTMERWMNDRGEQLPVSLVQNLGRMYSFIAGETDQSSDWENCIRYLKQVPHRTIDSEDTRHPYIGFILAESHLALFDSRGQLTDVAAALEYLEHALASPINSALEANCLMQVGRCYIRFAELGGGRESIDQAIKRLEIAADIDVLDDWTRYTRGNTLAEAYRLRFDLLGNFADNEKSISLYMDVNCLSDVSSATAASLNGLGDCWRSRFNHTGDPADIKKSIKYLKKSLLLAQEGTPHKAIALSGLGNSYQCFFKASQARKYIVKSIDYIRQAVLITSDDHPHKPRRLNTLALAYGELFQNARDPRDLEIAMSYQTRALELTPITNPEYTGRLDNTATASPLEAFANGMALVDQVAWLGSPLDLRYQQIAKDVQCMTTDAVAAAISFQRMDLAIEWLEAGRTVIWNQLSQLRSPLADVSNVKPELAMRYQEVCQEYEAIASRHATKSFEHLIGSSTSEISQRLRRVAIDRERIINEIRSTDGLQMFLSPMSFLSFVSSPRLGDIVVINMHRSRCDAIVLPLNAMSPVHVPLPAFSYDKAIYARNLLLESSSATDITEHAERHPVFHRVKRMGQLSLVLQSLWTGIVSPLLNRLGYLDKPDQKSLPRLIWCTTGPLTTLPTHAAGCYRNYSSDRIYNYAISSYTPNLSALIRPERSPSNFRGIIAIGHAYATGSSPLPGTTAEINSIEASTKWAKFTRLEGRNATVESTLRGMEDHSWVHLACHATQNLLDPNASAFQLHDGDLTLASITQKSLPYADFAFLSACETAKGDPRLPDEVVHLAAGMIMAGYSSVVGTM
;
A
#
# COMPACT_ATOMS: atom_id res chain seq x y z
N MET A 1 -18.85 41.03 0.74
CA MET A 1 -19.71 42.21 1.00
C MET A 1 -19.96 43.05 -0.25
N GLN A 2 -18.96 43.61 -0.94
CA GLN A 2 -19.17 44.36 -2.20
C GLN A 2 -19.88 43.57 -3.34
N LYS A 3 -19.74 42.24 -3.40
CA LYS A 3 -20.50 41.38 -4.34
C LYS A 3 -21.92 40.99 -3.87
N LEU A 4 -22.21 41.11 -2.57
CA LEU A 4 -23.55 40.89 -1.99
C LEU A 4 -24.41 42.16 -2.18
N PHE A 5 -23.77 43.33 -2.18
CA PHE A 5 -24.43 44.61 -2.46
C PHE A 5 -24.79 44.83 -3.94
N SER A 6 -24.16 44.13 -4.89
CA SER A 6 -24.30 44.42 -6.32
C SER A 6 -25.24 43.49 -7.10
N VAL A 7 -25.89 42.50 -6.47
CA VAL A 7 -26.57 41.43 -7.22
C VAL A 7 -28.00 41.17 -6.70
N TRP A 8 -28.94 41.83 -7.38
CA TRP A 8 -30.23 41.30 -7.90
C TRP A 8 -31.57 41.64 -7.23
N GLU A 9 -31.70 41.84 -5.92
CA GLU A 9 -33.05 42.09 -5.36
C GLU A 9 -33.64 43.47 -5.68
N LEU A 10 -32.81 44.48 -5.93
CA LEU A 10 -33.28 45.80 -6.37
C LEU A 10 -33.02 46.06 -7.85
N ASN A 11 -32.13 45.34 -8.53
CA ASN A 11 -31.94 45.50 -9.98
C ASN A 11 -33.18 45.07 -10.79
N GLY A 12 -33.93 44.06 -10.32
CA GLY A 12 -35.24 43.73 -10.90
C GLY A 12 -36.25 44.88 -10.81
N TYR A 13 -36.10 45.77 -9.81
CA TYR A 13 -36.96 46.92 -9.57
C TYR A 13 -36.38 48.27 -10.01
N ILE A 14 -35.10 48.32 -10.38
CA ILE A 14 -34.45 49.46 -11.04
C ILE A 14 -34.79 49.48 -12.54
N ASN A 15 -35.08 48.32 -13.14
CA ASN A 15 -35.46 48.19 -14.56
C ASN A 15 -36.87 48.72 -14.89
N GLU A 16 -37.66 49.16 -13.90
CA GLU A 16 -38.93 49.87 -14.10
C GLU A 16 -38.80 51.39 -13.96
N ILE A 17 -37.58 51.91 -13.91
CA ILE A 17 -37.36 53.35 -14.01
C ILE A 17 -37.45 53.72 -15.51
N PRO A 18 -38.34 54.65 -15.92
CA PRO A 18 -38.41 55.11 -17.31
C PRO A 18 -37.02 55.47 -17.85
N GLU A 19 -36.70 55.17 -19.12
CA GLU A 19 -35.35 55.37 -19.71
C GLU A 19 -34.82 56.81 -19.55
N ASP A 20 -35.70 57.78 -19.36
CA ASP A 20 -35.43 59.17 -19.02
C ASP A 20 -34.86 59.40 -17.60
N MET A 21 -34.84 58.38 -16.75
CA MET A 21 -34.28 58.37 -15.39
C MET A 21 -33.23 57.26 -15.16
N ASN A 22 -32.42 56.96 -16.18
CA ASN A 22 -31.25 56.08 -16.06
C ASN A 22 -30.25 56.60 -15.00
N GLY A 23 -29.70 55.70 -14.18
CA GLY A 23 -28.92 55.99 -12.97
C GLY A 23 -27.71 56.93 -13.13
N ASP A 24 -27.16 57.04 -14.35
CA ASP A 24 -26.08 57.98 -14.65
C ASP A 24 -26.52 59.46 -14.64
N LYS A 25 -27.82 59.75 -14.74
CA LYS A 25 -28.38 61.12 -14.65
C LYS A 25 -28.86 61.53 -13.26
N LEU A 26 -28.96 60.59 -12.31
CA LEU A 26 -29.28 60.90 -10.90
C LEU A 26 -28.04 61.34 -10.10
N LEU A 27 -26.84 61.22 -10.68
CA LEU A 27 -25.56 61.55 -10.03
C LEU A 27 -25.28 63.05 -9.90
N ASP A 28 -26.00 63.90 -10.63
CA ASP A 28 -25.90 65.36 -10.46
C ASP A 28 -26.81 65.86 -9.32
N GLY A 29 -26.45 65.44 -8.10
CA GLY A 29 -26.59 66.28 -6.91
C GLY A 29 -27.53 65.80 -5.80
N ALA A 30 -26.97 65.58 -4.61
CA ALA A 30 -27.68 65.62 -3.32
C ALA A 30 -28.65 66.82 -3.17
N PRO A 31 -28.39 68.03 -3.75
CA PRO A 31 -29.36 69.12 -3.75
C PRO A 31 -30.64 68.85 -4.57
N ALA A 32 -30.60 67.97 -5.58
CA ALA A 32 -31.76 67.60 -6.38
C ALA A 32 -32.68 66.61 -5.64
N ILE A 33 -32.10 65.69 -4.85
CA ILE A 33 -32.85 64.79 -3.95
C ILE A 33 -33.44 65.59 -2.79
N SER A 34 -32.71 66.52 -2.16
CA SER A 34 -33.26 67.42 -1.13
C SER A 34 -34.40 68.32 -1.66
N ARG A 35 -34.29 68.91 -2.86
CA ARG A 35 -35.39 69.70 -3.43
C ARG A 35 -36.62 68.84 -3.79
N LYS A 36 -36.40 67.63 -4.30
CA LYS A 36 -37.50 66.68 -4.56
C LYS A 36 -38.14 66.17 -3.27
N PHE A 37 -37.36 66.05 -2.20
CA PHE A 37 -37.82 65.70 -0.85
C PHE A 37 -38.72 66.78 -0.25
N GLU A 38 -38.31 68.05 -0.32
CA GLU A 38 -39.14 69.19 0.08
C GLU A 38 -40.44 69.23 -0.74
N SER A 39 -40.38 69.03 -2.07
CA SER A 39 -41.59 68.98 -2.90
C SER A 39 -42.52 67.80 -2.59
N ALA A 40 -41.99 66.64 -2.17
CA ALA A 40 -42.80 65.48 -1.82
C ALA A 40 -43.53 65.64 -0.48
N LEU A 41 -42.95 66.40 0.45
CA LEU A 41 -43.57 66.76 1.74
C LEU A 41 -44.65 67.84 1.59
N GLU A 42 -44.54 68.68 0.56
CA GLU A 42 -45.51 69.75 0.26
C GLU A 42 -46.77 69.26 -0.48
N LEU A 43 -46.71 68.09 -1.13
CA LEU A 43 -47.89 67.48 -1.76
C LEU A 43 -48.89 66.99 -0.70
N PRO A 44 -50.21 67.20 -0.90
CA PRO A 44 -51.25 66.62 -0.05
C PRO A 44 -51.17 65.09 0.04
N ASP A 45 -51.59 64.52 1.18
CA ASP A 45 -51.59 63.05 1.42
C ASP A 45 -52.48 62.27 0.43
N ASP A 46 -53.44 62.94 -0.21
CA ASP A 46 -54.36 62.40 -1.22
C ASP A 46 -53.88 62.62 -2.66
N ASP A 47 -52.70 63.21 -2.88
CA ASP A 47 -52.15 63.46 -4.21
C ASP A 47 -51.64 62.16 -4.86
N GLU A 48 -52.11 61.88 -6.08
CA GLU A 48 -51.76 60.67 -6.84
C GLU A 48 -50.26 60.60 -7.19
N GLU A 49 -49.54 61.73 -7.25
CA GLU A 49 -48.10 61.77 -7.55
C GLU A 49 -47.23 61.54 -6.29
N LYS A 50 -47.80 61.62 -5.08
CA LYS A 50 -47.03 61.56 -3.83
C LYS A 50 -46.38 60.19 -3.58
N ILE A 51 -47.12 59.09 -3.75
CA ILE A 51 -46.59 57.73 -3.55
C ILE A 51 -45.48 57.39 -4.57
N PRO A 52 -45.66 57.63 -5.90
CA PRO A 52 -44.59 57.48 -6.88
C PRO A 52 -43.34 58.32 -6.57
N LEU A 53 -43.51 59.57 -6.12
CA LEU A 53 -42.39 60.43 -5.78
C LEU A 53 -41.63 59.94 -4.54
N LEU A 54 -42.34 59.47 -3.50
CA LEU A 54 -41.73 58.82 -2.34
C LEU A 54 -41.00 57.52 -2.71
N ARG A 55 -41.47 56.77 -3.71
CA ARG A 55 -40.77 55.59 -4.28
C ARG A 55 -39.41 55.99 -4.83
N VAL A 56 -39.37 57.01 -5.69
CA VAL A 56 -38.13 57.50 -6.33
C VAL A 56 -37.14 58.00 -5.27
N LEU A 57 -37.61 58.76 -4.28
CA LEU A 57 -36.75 59.27 -3.21
C LEU A 57 -36.19 58.15 -2.32
N THR A 58 -37.01 57.16 -1.97
CA THR A 58 -36.57 56.00 -1.18
C THR A 58 -35.45 55.23 -1.90
N VAL A 59 -35.62 55.00 -3.21
CA VAL A 59 -34.60 54.33 -4.04
C VAL A 59 -33.35 55.21 -4.17
N GLY A 60 -33.49 56.52 -4.35
CA GLY A 60 -32.38 57.47 -4.39
C GLY A 60 -31.51 57.42 -3.13
N CYS A 61 -32.13 57.53 -1.95
CA CYS A 61 -31.42 57.43 -0.67
C CYS A 61 -30.76 56.05 -0.45
N TRP A 62 -31.38 54.96 -0.94
CA TRP A 62 -30.76 53.64 -0.92
C TRP A 62 -29.51 53.55 -1.81
N VAL A 63 -29.55 54.14 -3.01
CA VAL A 63 -28.40 54.17 -3.93
C VAL A 63 -27.27 55.00 -3.33
N GLU A 64 -27.57 56.14 -2.71
CA GLU A 64 -26.58 56.95 -1.99
C GLU A 64 -25.96 56.18 -0.81
N PHE A 65 -26.76 55.48 -0.01
CA PHE A 65 -26.25 54.58 1.03
C PHE A 65 -25.33 53.50 0.44
N SER A 66 -25.73 52.86 -0.66
CA SER A 66 -24.94 51.78 -1.29
C SER A 66 -23.58 52.27 -1.81
N GLN A 67 -23.48 53.54 -2.21
CA GLN A 67 -22.23 54.15 -2.68
C GLN A 67 -21.38 54.70 -1.52
N LEU A 68 -22.00 55.48 -0.62
CA LEU A 68 -21.32 56.25 0.42
C LEU A 68 -21.13 55.49 1.73
N HIS A 69 -21.88 54.40 1.94
CA HIS A 69 -21.89 53.57 3.15
C HIS A 69 -22.22 54.36 4.44
N ASP A 70 -22.92 55.50 4.31
CA ASP A 70 -23.35 56.35 5.43
C ASP A 70 -24.76 55.94 5.90
N PRO A 71 -24.92 55.42 7.14
CA PRO A 71 -26.20 54.95 7.67
C PRO A 71 -27.31 56.02 7.67
N ALA A 72 -26.97 57.30 7.67
CA ALA A 72 -27.96 58.38 7.65
C ALA A 72 -28.86 58.33 6.40
N HIS A 73 -28.31 57.96 5.24
CA HIS A 73 -29.08 57.83 3.99
C HIS A 73 -30.02 56.62 4.04
N LEU A 74 -29.62 55.54 4.73
CA LEU A 74 -30.47 54.37 4.94
C LEU A 74 -31.62 54.65 5.91
N GLU A 75 -31.35 55.38 6.99
CA GLU A 75 -32.40 55.84 7.91
C GLU A 75 -33.39 56.76 7.21
N GLU A 76 -32.92 57.65 6.33
CA GLU A 76 -33.78 58.53 5.54
C GLU A 76 -34.64 57.76 4.52
N ALA A 77 -34.07 56.75 3.85
CA ALA A 77 -34.83 55.83 2.99
C ALA A 77 -35.94 55.11 3.78
N ILE A 78 -35.66 54.66 5.01
CA ILE A 78 -36.65 54.01 5.88
C ILE A 78 -37.75 54.99 6.30
N LYS A 79 -37.43 56.24 6.63
CA LYS A 79 -38.44 57.27 6.96
C LYS A 79 -39.38 57.52 5.78
N LEU A 80 -38.82 57.71 4.58
CA LEU A 80 -39.57 57.93 3.35
C LEU A 80 -40.46 56.73 3.01
N GLY A 81 -39.93 55.52 3.08
CA GLY A 81 -40.71 54.32 2.82
C GLY A 81 -41.83 54.11 3.84
N ARG A 82 -41.62 54.43 5.12
CA ARG A 82 -42.67 54.38 6.15
C ARG A 82 -43.79 55.37 5.87
N HIS A 83 -43.45 56.56 5.39
CA HIS A 83 -44.42 57.57 4.99
C HIS A 83 -45.27 57.04 3.82
N ALA A 84 -44.63 56.51 2.78
CA ALA A 84 -45.33 55.90 1.64
C ALA A 84 -46.24 54.75 2.08
N LEU A 85 -45.76 53.84 2.92
CA LEU A 85 -46.54 52.70 3.44
C LEU A 85 -47.78 53.15 4.24
N GLY A 86 -47.70 54.30 4.92
CA GLY A 86 -48.81 54.88 5.68
C GLY A 86 -49.93 55.44 4.80
N LEU A 87 -49.59 55.93 3.60
CA LEU A 87 -50.55 56.51 2.64
C LEU A 87 -51.28 55.45 1.81
N ILE A 88 -50.69 54.25 1.66
CA ILE A 88 -51.28 53.17 0.87
C ILE A 88 -52.43 52.49 1.62
N ARG A 89 -53.58 52.35 0.95
CA ARG A 89 -54.78 51.69 1.50
C ARG A 89 -54.53 50.23 1.86
N ASP A 90 -55.14 49.76 2.95
CA ASP A 90 -55.04 48.35 3.34
C ASP A 90 -55.67 47.43 2.28
N GLY A 91 -54.98 46.32 1.96
CA GLY A 91 -55.45 45.31 1.00
C GLY A 91 -55.02 45.50 -0.45
N THR A 92 -54.17 46.49 -0.76
CA THR A 92 -53.60 46.64 -2.11
C THR A 92 -52.29 45.88 -2.28
N ALA A 93 -52.00 45.44 -3.50
CA ALA A 93 -50.72 44.80 -3.87
C ALA A 93 -49.52 45.71 -3.55
N ASP A 94 -49.64 47.02 -3.80
CA ASP A 94 -48.64 48.03 -3.47
C ASP A 94 -48.27 48.02 -1.97
N LYS A 95 -49.23 47.76 -1.09
CA LYS A 95 -48.96 47.71 0.36
C LYS A 95 -48.10 46.51 0.74
N ALA A 96 -48.31 45.40 0.04
CA ALA A 96 -47.53 44.18 0.22
C ALA A 96 -46.08 44.38 -0.29
N GLU A 97 -45.93 45.04 -1.44
CA GLU A 97 -44.64 45.40 -2.02
C GLU A 97 -43.83 46.33 -1.12
N TRP A 98 -44.44 47.44 -0.66
CA TRP A 98 -43.78 48.40 0.22
C TRP A 98 -43.43 47.80 1.59
N SER A 99 -44.27 46.89 2.11
CA SER A 99 -43.95 46.15 3.34
C SER A 99 -42.71 45.27 3.16
N SER A 100 -42.60 44.57 2.02
CA SER A 100 -41.42 43.76 1.69
C SER A 100 -40.16 44.63 1.57
N ARG A 101 -40.23 45.73 0.81
CA ARG A 101 -39.11 46.67 0.61
C ARG A 101 -38.59 47.25 1.92
N LEU A 102 -39.48 47.77 2.77
CA LEU A 102 -39.10 48.29 4.07
C LEU A 102 -38.50 47.20 4.96
N GLY A 103 -39.02 45.97 4.91
CA GLY A 103 -38.45 44.85 5.64
C GLY A 103 -36.99 44.57 5.23
N VAL A 104 -36.64 44.69 3.95
CA VAL A 104 -35.26 44.56 3.47
C VAL A 104 -34.39 45.71 4.00
N LEU A 105 -34.88 46.96 3.92
CA LEU A 105 -34.14 48.12 4.44
C LEU A 105 -33.85 48.00 5.94
N TYR A 106 -34.83 47.55 6.74
CA TYR A 106 -34.64 47.29 8.17
C TYR A 106 -33.65 46.15 8.45
N ARG A 107 -33.60 45.12 7.60
CA ARG A 107 -32.61 44.04 7.68
C ARG A 107 -31.20 44.57 7.43
N VAL A 108 -31.03 45.41 6.43
CA VAL A 108 -29.73 46.04 6.13
C VAL A 108 -29.33 47.04 7.21
N LEU A 109 -30.29 47.79 7.77
CA LEU A 109 -30.01 48.68 8.90
C LEU A 109 -29.56 47.87 10.11
N PHE A 110 -30.13 46.68 10.33
CA PHE A 110 -29.64 45.75 11.33
C PHE A 110 -28.18 45.33 11.07
N ASP A 111 -27.80 44.99 9.84
CA ASP A 111 -26.39 44.63 9.53
C ASP A 111 -25.39 45.74 9.87
N VAL A 112 -25.81 47.00 9.78
CA VAL A 112 -24.99 48.17 10.10
C VAL A 112 -24.99 48.50 11.59
N THR A 113 -26.14 48.40 12.25
CA THR A 113 -26.35 48.90 13.63
C THR A 113 -26.26 47.81 14.70
N ASN A 114 -26.41 46.54 14.31
CA ASN A 114 -26.55 45.37 15.17
C ASN A 114 -27.69 45.50 16.22
N CYS A 115 -28.70 46.34 15.96
CA CYS A 115 -29.82 46.60 16.86
C CYS A 115 -30.97 45.59 16.69
N ILE A 116 -31.28 44.84 17.74
CA ILE A 116 -32.29 43.76 17.71
C ILE A 116 -33.70 44.27 17.31
N ASP A 117 -34.06 45.49 17.66
CA ASP A 117 -35.36 46.05 17.31
C ASP A 117 -35.53 46.19 15.78
N HIS A 118 -34.44 46.47 15.06
CA HIS A 118 -34.47 46.58 13.59
C HIS A 118 -34.75 45.22 12.93
N ILE A 119 -34.19 44.11 13.45
CA ILE A 119 -34.48 42.78 12.89
C ILE A 119 -35.91 42.33 13.21
N HIS A 120 -36.47 42.72 14.36
CA HIS A 120 -37.90 42.49 14.66
C HIS A 120 -38.81 43.28 13.73
N CYS A 121 -38.50 44.55 13.46
CA CYS A 121 -39.25 45.38 12.50
C CYS A 121 -39.20 44.75 11.10
N SER A 122 -38.05 44.26 10.67
CA SER A 122 -37.90 43.52 9.40
C SER A 122 -38.81 42.29 9.34
N ILE A 123 -38.78 41.44 10.36
CA ILE A 123 -39.59 40.21 10.43
C ILE A 123 -41.09 40.52 10.38
N ASP A 124 -41.56 41.54 11.10
CA ASP A 124 -42.99 41.86 11.15
C ASP A 124 -43.50 42.47 9.84
N LEU A 125 -42.69 43.32 9.19
CA LEU A 125 -43.00 43.84 7.85
C LEU A 125 -43.00 42.73 6.80
N MET A 126 -42.08 41.77 6.87
CA MET A 126 -42.02 40.62 5.98
C MET A 126 -43.22 39.68 6.14
N LYS A 127 -43.66 39.41 7.39
CA LYS A 127 -44.90 38.66 7.65
C LYS A 127 -46.12 39.37 7.07
N ARG A 128 -46.19 40.70 7.24
CA ARG A 128 -47.29 41.51 6.69
C ARG A 128 -47.29 41.47 5.17
N ALA A 129 -46.12 41.56 4.53
CA ALA A 129 -45.99 41.44 3.08
C ALA A 129 -46.50 40.09 2.57
N ILE A 130 -46.16 38.98 3.23
CA ILE A 130 -46.65 37.64 2.88
C ILE A 130 -48.18 37.56 3.02
N GLN A 131 -48.73 38.04 4.13
CA GLN A 131 -50.19 38.04 4.38
C GLN A 131 -51.00 38.85 3.37
N LEU A 132 -50.41 39.92 2.83
CA LEU A 132 -51.04 40.81 1.84
C LEU A 132 -50.82 40.35 0.39
N THR A 133 -50.18 39.21 0.16
CA THR A 133 -49.96 38.70 -1.21
C THR A 133 -51.25 38.09 -1.75
N ASP A 134 -51.79 38.67 -2.83
CA ASP A 134 -52.98 38.17 -3.51
C ASP A 134 -52.64 37.11 -4.58
N PHE A 135 -53.67 36.61 -5.27
CA PHE A 135 -53.51 35.58 -6.30
C PHE A 135 -52.76 36.10 -7.54
N ASP A 136 -52.99 37.35 -7.92
CA ASP A 136 -52.39 37.96 -9.12
C ASP A 136 -50.88 38.21 -8.94
N HIS A 137 -50.42 38.39 -7.70
CA HIS A 137 -49.00 38.58 -7.35
C HIS A 137 -48.39 37.35 -6.68
N PHE A 138 -48.99 36.16 -6.84
CA PHE A 138 -48.49 34.92 -6.24
C PHE A 138 -47.05 34.57 -6.67
N GLY A 139 -46.62 35.03 -7.86
CA GLY A 139 -45.24 34.88 -8.34
C GLY A 139 -44.17 35.58 -7.48
N GLU A 140 -44.55 36.57 -6.66
CA GLU A 140 -43.63 37.28 -5.75
C GLU A 140 -43.48 36.61 -4.38
N LEU A 141 -44.37 35.66 -4.06
CA LEU A 141 -44.40 34.98 -2.78
C LEU A 141 -43.07 34.26 -2.43
N PRO A 142 -42.38 33.57 -3.37
CA PRO A 142 -41.08 32.96 -3.09
C PRO A 142 -40.02 33.95 -2.60
N ALA A 143 -39.90 35.13 -3.22
CA ALA A 143 -38.93 36.15 -2.81
C ALA A 143 -39.24 36.70 -1.41
N ARG A 144 -40.53 36.92 -1.09
CA ARG A 144 -40.98 37.38 0.24
C ARG A 144 -40.69 36.34 1.32
N LEU A 145 -40.92 35.05 1.04
CA LEU A 145 -40.57 33.94 1.93
C LEU A 145 -39.06 33.84 2.15
N CYS A 146 -38.24 33.98 1.11
CA CYS A 146 -36.78 34.02 1.21
C CYS A 146 -36.31 35.16 2.13
N ASN A 147 -36.89 36.35 1.97
CA ASN A 147 -36.52 37.50 2.77
C ASN A 147 -36.87 37.36 4.25
N LEU A 148 -38.02 36.76 4.56
CA LEU A 148 -38.38 36.41 5.93
C LEU A 148 -37.41 35.36 6.51
N ALA A 149 -37.03 34.35 5.73
CA ALA A 149 -36.06 33.33 6.15
C ALA A 149 -34.69 33.97 6.49
N GLY A 150 -34.18 34.85 5.63
CA GLY A 150 -32.94 35.58 5.86
C GLY A 150 -32.95 36.40 7.16
N SER A 151 -34.06 37.12 7.41
CA SER A 151 -34.22 37.93 8.63
C SER A 151 -34.26 37.07 9.90
N LYS A 152 -34.91 35.90 9.83
CA LYS A 152 -34.93 34.93 10.93
C LYS A 152 -33.56 34.29 11.18
N ARG A 153 -32.75 34.03 10.14
CA ARG A 153 -31.38 33.54 10.32
C ARG A 153 -30.51 34.53 11.09
N GLN A 154 -30.55 35.80 10.73
CA GLN A 154 -29.82 36.85 11.46
C GLN A 154 -30.28 36.95 12.92
N LEU A 155 -31.60 36.86 13.17
CA LEU A 155 -32.12 36.78 14.54
C LEU A 155 -31.60 35.53 15.28
N PHE A 156 -31.46 34.38 14.62
CA PHE A 156 -30.85 33.18 15.19
C PHE A 156 -29.36 33.39 15.52
N GLU A 157 -28.58 34.05 14.66
CA GLU A 157 -27.15 34.31 14.91
C GLU A 157 -26.92 35.06 16.23
N LEU A 158 -27.85 35.94 16.60
CA LEU A 158 -27.85 36.65 17.87
C LEU A 158 -28.46 35.86 19.02
N SER A 159 -29.68 35.36 18.84
CA SER A 159 -30.46 34.75 19.92
C SER A 159 -30.04 33.32 20.25
N ARG A 160 -29.38 32.63 19.31
CA ARG A 160 -29.05 31.19 19.32
C ARG A 160 -30.26 30.29 19.60
N GLN A 161 -31.48 30.79 19.36
CA GLN A 161 -32.72 30.04 19.54
C GLN A 161 -32.98 29.09 18.36
N GLU A 162 -32.91 27.79 18.62
CA GLU A 162 -33.02 26.75 17.58
C GLU A 162 -34.33 26.84 16.77
N ASP A 163 -35.47 27.05 17.44
CA ASP A 163 -36.78 27.12 16.79
C ASP A 163 -36.84 28.21 15.70
N THR A 164 -36.08 29.29 15.88
CA THR A 164 -35.99 30.40 14.92
C THR A 164 -35.28 29.96 13.64
N LEU A 165 -34.21 29.18 13.75
CA LEU A 165 -33.48 28.63 12.60
C LEU A 165 -34.28 27.55 11.88
N LEU A 166 -34.93 26.65 12.61
CA LEU A 166 -35.79 25.63 12.02
C LEU A 166 -36.98 26.25 11.27
N HIS A 167 -37.54 27.34 11.79
CA HIS A 167 -38.55 28.11 11.05
C HIS A 167 -37.98 28.78 9.81
N ALA A 168 -36.76 29.33 9.86
CA ALA A 168 -36.12 29.91 8.68
C ALA A 168 -35.91 28.86 7.57
N VAL A 169 -35.47 27.65 7.93
CA VAL A 169 -35.29 26.52 7.01
C VAL A 169 -36.63 26.11 6.37
N LYS A 170 -37.71 25.97 7.16
CA LYS A 170 -39.04 25.66 6.62
C LYS A 170 -39.56 26.72 5.65
N LEU A 171 -39.27 27.99 5.91
CA LEU A 171 -39.69 29.09 5.04
C LEU A 171 -38.96 29.09 3.70
N ILE A 172 -37.65 28.75 3.69
CA ILE A 172 -36.90 28.66 2.43
C ILE A 172 -37.28 27.40 1.63
N GLU A 173 -37.54 26.27 2.29
CA GLU A 173 -38.08 25.06 1.66
C GLU A 173 -39.47 25.35 1.04
N LEU A 174 -40.34 26.04 1.76
CA LEU A 174 -41.65 26.47 1.23
C LEU A 174 -41.50 27.44 0.05
N ALA A 175 -40.54 28.37 0.09
CA ALA A 175 -40.28 29.27 -1.04
C ALA A 175 -39.90 28.50 -2.30
N VAL A 176 -39.09 27.45 -2.14
CA VAL A 176 -38.69 26.54 -3.23
C VAL A 176 -39.90 25.77 -3.77
N ASP A 177 -40.71 25.16 -2.89
CA ASP A 177 -41.88 24.38 -3.29
C ASP A 177 -42.92 25.22 -4.05
N VAL A 178 -43.23 26.41 -3.54
CA VAL A 178 -44.20 27.35 -4.14
C VAL A 178 -43.74 27.82 -5.52
N SER A 179 -42.44 27.89 -5.75
CA SER A 179 -41.90 28.30 -7.04
C SER A 179 -41.97 27.26 -8.17
N GLY A 180 -42.42 26.04 -7.86
CA GLY A 180 -42.67 24.97 -8.84
C GLY A 180 -41.44 24.50 -9.60
N GLY A 181 -40.23 24.72 -9.07
CA GLY A 181 -38.99 24.38 -9.77
C GLY A 181 -38.56 25.37 -10.86
N VAL A 182 -39.45 26.27 -11.28
CA VAL A 182 -39.17 27.23 -12.37
C VAL A 182 -38.28 28.38 -11.90
N HIS A 183 -38.34 28.75 -10.61
CA HIS A 183 -37.41 29.71 -9.99
C HIS A 183 -36.29 29.06 -9.17
N LEU A 184 -36.18 27.72 -9.14
CA LEU A 184 -35.00 27.05 -8.61
C LEU A 184 -33.73 27.43 -9.39
N ASP A 185 -33.90 28.01 -10.59
CA ASP A 185 -32.86 28.66 -11.39
C ASP A 185 -32.60 30.14 -11.01
N THR A 186 -33.05 30.61 -9.85
CA THR A 186 -32.75 31.97 -9.37
C THR A 186 -31.62 31.91 -8.33
N PRO A 187 -30.41 32.46 -8.63
CA PRO A 187 -29.25 32.41 -7.74
C PRO A 187 -29.53 32.91 -6.31
N TYR A 188 -30.46 33.84 -6.18
CA TYR A 188 -30.82 34.45 -4.92
C TYR A 188 -31.47 33.47 -3.92
N ILE A 189 -32.41 32.64 -4.39
CA ILE A 189 -33.12 31.67 -3.54
C ILE A 189 -32.17 30.53 -3.15
N LEU A 190 -31.37 30.06 -4.11
CA LEU A 190 -30.36 29.03 -3.88
C LEU A 190 -29.29 29.47 -2.88
N ALA A 191 -28.80 30.71 -2.97
CA ALA A 191 -27.81 31.25 -2.04
C ALA A 191 -28.34 31.30 -0.61
N ASN A 192 -29.57 31.81 -0.41
CA ASN A 192 -30.20 31.84 0.91
C ASN A 192 -30.46 30.42 1.46
N MET A 193 -30.86 29.47 0.62
CA MET A 193 -31.03 28.07 1.02
C MET A 193 -29.71 27.45 1.49
N ILE A 194 -28.61 27.70 0.77
CA ILE A 194 -27.26 27.27 1.18
C ILE A 194 -26.90 27.86 2.54
N ASP A 195 -27.13 29.16 2.74
CA ASP A 195 -26.84 29.82 4.01
C ASP A 195 -27.67 29.25 5.19
N MET A 196 -28.94 28.91 4.96
CA MET A 196 -29.79 28.27 5.97
C MET A 196 -29.28 26.86 6.32
N HIS A 197 -29.04 26.03 5.31
CA HIS A 197 -28.58 24.65 5.54
C HIS A 197 -27.18 24.61 6.15
N LEU A 198 -26.28 25.51 5.74
CA LEU A 198 -24.97 25.66 6.34
C LEU A 198 -25.08 26.11 7.80
N SER A 199 -25.94 27.08 8.11
CA SER A 199 -26.17 27.53 9.50
C SER A 199 -26.75 26.41 10.36
N LEU A 200 -27.67 25.62 9.81
CA LEU A 200 -28.27 24.46 10.50
C LEU A 200 -27.24 23.36 10.74
N TYR A 201 -26.37 23.09 9.76
CA TYR A 201 -25.25 22.16 9.91
C TYR A 201 -24.25 22.64 10.98
N MET A 202 -23.85 23.92 10.93
CA MET A 202 -22.92 24.49 11.91
C MET A 202 -23.50 24.52 13.33
N HIS A 203 -24.83 24.62 13.47
CA HIS A 203 -25.51 24.54 14.77
C HIS A 203 -25.70 23.10 15.25
N LYS A 204 -26.12 22.20 14.35
CA LYS A 204 -26.34 20.78 14.59
C LYS A 204 -25.55 19.98 13.56
N ASN A 205 -24.36 19.56 13.99
CA ASN A 205 -23.41 18.77 13.23
C ASN A 205 -23.93 17.35 12.97
N SER A 206 -24.97 17.23 12.13
CA SER A 206 -25.67 15.99 11.82
C SER A 206 -25.53 15.62 10.36
N LEU A 207 -25.47 14.32 10.09
CA LEU A 207 -25.36 13.77 8.74
C LEU A 207 -26.50 14.23 7.82
N GLU A 208 -27.73 14.32 8.34
CA GLU A 208 -28.89 14.77 7.57
C GLU A 208 -28.72 16.23 7.11
N ASN A 209 -28.25 17.11 8.01
CA ASN A 209 -28.04 18.52 7.69
C ASN A 209 -26.88 18.70 6.70
N ALA A 210 -25.80 17.93 6.84
CA ALA A 210 -24.68 17.96 5.91
C ALA A 210 -25.12 17.54 4.49
N LYS A 211 -25.94 16.50 4.38
CA LYS A 211 -26.52 16.04 3.10
C LYS A 211 -27.44 17.09 2.48
N LYS A 212 -28.30 17.74 3.28
CA LYS A 212 -29.15 18.85 2.80
C LYS A 212 -28.32 20.03 2.30
N CYS A 213 -27.25 20.40 3.02
CA CYS A 213 -26.34 21.46 2.61
C CYS A 213 -25.60 21.12 1.31
N ALA A 214 -25.06 19.89 1.21
CA ALA A 214 -24.39 19.41 0.00
C ALA A 214 -25.33 19.42 -1.22
N PHE A 215 -26.59 18.99 -1.04
CA PHE A 215 -27.62 19.02 -2.08
C PHE A 215 -27.88 20.45 -2.59
N SER A 216 -28.05 21.41 -1.69
CA SER A 216 -28.25 22.83 -2.05
C SER A 216 -27.05 23.42 -2.80
N LEU A 217 -25.83 23.13 -2.34
CA LEU A 217 -24.60 23.56 -3.00
C LEU A 217 -24.44 22.93 -4.39
N HIS A 218 -24.80 21.66 -4.56
CA HIS A 218 -24.71 20.97 -5.85
C HIS A 218 -25.76 21.47 -6.85
N THR A 219 -26.93 21.89 -6.36
CA THR A 219 -27.96 22.54 -7.17
C THR A 219 -27.45 23.87 -7.74
N MET A 220 -26.78 24.68 -6.91
CA MET A 220 -26.13 25.92 -7.35
C MET A 220 -25.00 25.65 -8.35
N GLU A 221 -24.18 24.62 -8.12
CA GLU A 221 -23.14 24.22 -9.06
C GLU A 221 -23.71 23.89 -10.45
N ARG A 222 -24.78 23.09 -10.49
CA ARG A 222 -25.45 22.72 -11.74
C ARG A 222 -25.95 23.96 -12.49
N TRP A 223 -26.60 24.87 -11.77
CA TRP A 223 -27.11 26.12 -12.34
C TRP A 223 -26.01 26.98 -12.97
N MET A 224 -24.85 27.12 -12.30
CA MET A 224 -23.71 27.89 -12.82
C MET A 224 -23.06 27.20 -14.02
N ASN A 225 -22.92 25.87 -13.96
CA ASN A 225 -22.33 25.07 -15.04
C ASN A 225 -23.17 25.12 -16.33
N ASP A 226 -24.50 25.04 -16.22
CA ASP A 226 -25.42 25.13 -17.37
C ASP A 226 -25.29 26.48 -18.11
N ARG A 227 -24.74 27.51 -17.44
CA ARG A 227 -24.48 28.85 -18.00
C ARG A 227 -23.02 29.11 -18.35
N GLY A 228 -22.13 28.12 -18.15
CA GLY A 228 -20.70 28.26 -18.39
C GLY A 228 -19.98 29.21 -17.41
N GLU A 229 -20.57 29.47 -16.24
CA GLU A 229 -19.98 30.32 -15.21
C GLU A 229 -18.99 29.54 -14.34
N GLN A 230 -17.91 30.19 -13.89
CA GLN A 230 -16.95 29.58 -12.98
C GLN A 230 -17.48 29.54 -11.55
N LEU A 231 -17.34 28.38 -10.89
CA LEU A 231 -17.74 28.20 -9.50
C LEU A 231 -16.92 29.09 -8.55
N PRO A 232 -17.56 29.80 -7.59
CA PRO A 232 -16.85 30.54 -6.57
C PRO A 232 -16.02 29.61 -5.68
N VAL A 233 -14.82 30.05 -5.32
CA VAL A 233 -13.91 29.28 -4.43
C VAL A 233 -14.59 28.90 -3.11
N SER A 234 -15.43 29.77 -2.54
CA SER A 234 -16.18 29.50 -1.31
C SER A 234 -17.20 28.36 -1.46
N LEU A 235 -17.85 28.25 -2.62
CA LEU A 235 -18.80 27.18 -2.91
C LEU A 235 -18.09 25.84 -3.01
N VAL A 236 -16.97 25.80 -3.76
CA VAL A 236 -16.13 24.61 -3.93
C VAL A 236 -15.56 24.14 -2.58
N GLN A 237 -15.10 25.07 -1.74
CA GLN A 237 -14.62 24.76 -0.39
C GLN A 237 -15.72 24.19 0.51
N ASN A 238 -16.92 24.77 0.49
CA ASN A 238 -18.04 24.29 1.29
C ASN A 238 -18.48 22.90 0.83
N LEU A 239 -18.54 22.64 -0.48
CA LEU A 239 -18.81 21.30 -1.01
C LEU A 239 -17.78 20.28 -0.51
N GLY A 240 -16.49 20.59 -0.63
CA GLY A 240 -15.42 19.73 -0.13
C GLY A 240 -15.54 19.42 1.37
N ARG A 241 -15.85 20.43 2.19
CA ARG A 241 -16.07 20.24 3.64
C ARG A 241 -17.30 19.39 3.96
N MET A 242 -18.42 19.59 3.25
CA MET A 242 -19.61 18.78 3.43
C MET A 242 -19.33 17.33 3.08
N TYR A 243 -18.66 17.07 1.96
CA TYR A 243 -18.30 15.71 1.57
C TYR A 243 -17.30 15.06 2.53
N SER A 244 -16.34 15.81 3.09
CA SER A 244 -15.46 15.30 4.15
C SER A 244 -16.24 14.85 5.38
N PHE A 245 -17.21 15.64 5.84
CA PHE A 245 -18.04 15.27 7.00
C PHE A 245 -18.95 14.08 6.69
N ILE A 246 -19.63 14.11 5.54
CA ILE A 246 -20.50 13.01 5.09
C ILE A 246 -19.68 11.71 5.02
N ALA A 247 -18.51 11.76 4.40
CA ALA A 247 -17.64 10.59 4.24
C ALA A 247 -17.15 10.03 5.58
N GLY A 248 -16.88 10.88 6.57
CA GLY A 248 -16.52 10.45 7.92
C GLY A 248 -17.64 9.68 8.64
N GLU A 249 -18.90 9.97 8.33
CA GLU A 249 -20.08 9.32 8.94
C GLU A 249 -20.58 8.11 8.13
N THR A 250 -20.41 8.12 6.80
CA THR A 250 -20.92 7.05 5.90
C THR A 250 -19.86 5.99 5.59
N ASP A 251 -18.58 6.31 5.75
CA ASP A 251 -17.41 5.49 5.35
C ASP A 251 -17.45 5.04 3.88
N GLN A 252 -18.07 5.84 3.01
CA GLN A 252 -18.16 5.56 1.57
C GLN A 252 -17.00 6.19 0.79
N SER A 253 -16.26 5.38 0.03
CA SER A 253 -15.13 5.86 -0.78
C SER A 253 -15.53 6.94 -1.80
N SER A 254 -16.75 6.91 -2.35
CA SER A 254 -17.23 7.91 -3.30
C SER A 254 -17.33 9.32 -2.69
N ASP A 255 -17.65 9.42 -1.41
CA ASP A 255 -17.77 10.70 -0.72
C ASP A 255 -16.38 11.32 -0.48
N TRP A 256 -15.38 10.49 -0.14
CA TRP A 256 -13.97 10.90 -0.05
C TRP A 256 -13.41 11.35 -1.41
N GLU A 257 -13.77 10.68 -2.51
CA GLU A 257 -13.39 11.13 -3.86
C GLU A 257 -14.00 12.47 -4.23
N ASN A 258 -15.29 12.68 -3.92
CA ASN A 258 -15.94 13.97 -4.15
C ASN A 258 -15.28 15.08 -3.31
N CYS A 259 -14.95 14.81 -2.05
CA CYS A 259 -14.18 15.73 -1.21
C CYS A 259 -12.88 16.17 -1.91
N ILE A 260 -12.07 15.21 -2.35
CA ILE A 260 -10.81 15.48 -3.06
C ILE A 260 -11.04 16.23 -4.37
N ARG A 261 -12.06 15.85 -5.15
CA ARG A 261 -12.41 16.48 -6.42
C ARG A 261 -12.68 17.98 -6.25
N TYR A 262 -13.44 18.37 -5.23
CA TYR A 262 -13.76 19.77 -4.99
C TYR A 262 -12.56 20.50 -4.37
N LEU A 263 -11.94 19.97 -3.32
CA LEU A 263 -10.86 20.69 -2.63
C LEU A 263 -9.61 20.88 -3.51
N LYS A 264 -9.34 20.01 -4.49
CA LYS A 264 -8.27 20.19 -5.48
C LYS A 264 -8.49 21.35 -6.46
N GLN A 265 -9.74 21.80 -6.65
CA GLN A 265 -10.05 22.91 -7.55
C GLN A 265 -9.79 24.28 -6.92
N VAL A 266 -9.49 24.32 -5.61
CA VAL A 266 -9.17 25.56 -4.89
C VAL A 266 -7.76 26.02 -5.30
N PRO A 267 -7.59 27.14 -6.02
CA PRO A 267 -6.28 27.54 -6.53
C PRO A 267 -5.30 27.90 -5.40
N HIS A 268 -4.04 27.44 -5.51
CA HIS A 268 -2.97 27.75 -4.56
C HIS A 268 -2.63 29.25 -4.42
N ARG A 269 -3.04 30.10 -5.38
CA ARG A 269 -2.64 31.52 -5.48
C ARG A 269 -3.74 32.55 -5.21
N THR A 270 -4.99 32.16 -4.97
CA THR A 270 -6.09 33.13 -4.75
C THR A 270 -6.24 33.60 -3.29
N ILE A 271 -5.21 33.43 -2.46
CA ILE A 271 -5.24 33.80 -1.04
C ILE A 271 -3.99 34.63 -0.72
N ASP A 272 -3.93 35.82 -1.33
CA ASP A 272 -3.05 36.87 -0.83
C ASP A 272 -3.76 37.60 0.32
N SER A 273 -3.03 37.77 1.42
CA SER A 273 -3.35 38.42 2.70
C SER A 273 -4.23 37.63 3.71
N GLU A 274 -3.57 37.19 4.78
CA GLU A 274 -4.12 36.93 6.13
C GLU A 274 -5.13 35.79 6.34
N ASP A 275 -5.24 34.82 5.43
CA ASP A 275 -6.19 33.72 5.63
C ASP A 275 -5.57 32.41 6.16
N THR A 276 -5.75 32.16 7.46
CA THR A 276 -5.32 30.96 8.22
C THR A 276 -5.91 29.61 7.76
N ARG A 277 -6.59 29.57 6.61
CA ARG A 277 -7.45 28.47 6.15
C ARG A 277 -6.83 27.51 5.11
N HIS A 278 -5.68 27.85 4.51
CA HIS A 278 -4.96 26.97 3.56
C HIS A 278 -4.43 25.66 4.20
N PRO A 279 -3.83 25.68 5.41
CA PRO A 279 -3.33 24.46 6.04
C PRO A 279 -4.45 23.49 6.45
N TYR A 280 -5.63 24.02 6.79
CA TYR A 280 -6.80 23.21 7.15
C TYR A 280 -7.37 22.45 5.94
N ILE A 281 -7.35 23.04 4.74
CA ILE A 281 -7.74 22.35 3.50
C ILE A 281 -6.73 21.24 3.18
N GLY A 282 -5.43 21.51 3.32
CA GLY A 282 -4.37 20.50 3.18
C GLY A 282 -4.56 19.32 4.14
N PHE A 283 -4.89 19.61 5.40
CA PHE A 283 -5.22 18.58 6.40
C PHE A 283 -6.43 17.72 5.98
N ILE A 284 -7.54 18.32 5.56
CA ILE A 284 -8.73 17.56 5.11
C ILE A 284 -8.42 16.71 3.87
N LEU A 285 -7.65 17.24 2.91
CA LEU A 285 -7.21 16.49 1.74
C LEU A 285 -6.35 15.29 2.13
N ALA A 286 -5.46 15.46 3.10
CA ALA A 286 -4.64 14.37 3.61
C ALA A 286 -5.47 13.29 4.34
N GLU A 287 -6.42 13.68 5.19
CA GLU A 287 -7.34 12.74 5.83
C GLU A 287 -8.17 11.97 4.81
N SER A 288 -8.63 12.66 3.77
CA SER A 288 -9.41 12.05 2.68
C SER A 288 -8.58 11.02 1.91
N HIS A 289 -7.32 11.33 1.60
CA HIS A 289 -6.41 10.38 0.96
C HIS A 289 -6.08 9.20 1.89
N LEU A 290 -5.85 9.41 3.19
CA LEU A 290 -5.63 8.31 4.13
C LEU A 290 -6.86 7.41 4.28
N ALA A 291 -8.08 7.96 4.28
CA ALA A 291 -9.30 7.16 4.27
C ALA A 291 -9.45 6.35 2.97
N LEU A 292 -9.13 6.95 1.81
CA LEU A 292 -9.08 6.21 0.55
C LEU A 292 -8.02 5.12 0.56
N PHE A 293 -6.85 5.35 1.16
CA PHE A 293 -5.84 4.32 1.34
C PHE A 293 -6.36 3.15 2.17
N ASP A 294 -7.04 3.41 3.30
CA ASP A 294 -7.61 2.34 4.12
C ASP A 294 -8.66 1.52 3.31
N SER A 295 -9.29 2.14 2.29
CA SER A 295 -10.21 1.46 1.37
C SER A 295 -9.56 0.73 0.18
N ARG A 296 -8.49 1.30 -0.42
CA ARG A 296 -7.89 0.86 -1.69
C ARG A 296 -6.53 0.19 -1.55
N GLY A 297 -5.84 0.44 -0.45
CA GLY A 297 -4.46 0.01 -0.21
C GLY A 297 -3.41 0.67 -1.11
N GLN A 298 -3.74 1.79 -1.78
CA GLN A 298 -2.84 2.42 -2.76
C GLN A 298 -1.81 3.35 -2.11
N LEU A 299 -0.52 3.03 -2.24
CA LEU A 299 0.57 3.87 -1.72
C LEU A 299 0.59 5.31 -2.27
N THR A 300 -0.02 5.55 -3.42
CA THR A 300 -0.18 6.90 -3.99
C THR A 300 -1.02 7.81 -3.10
N ASP A 301 -2.01 7.25 -2.41
CA ASP A 301 -2.84 8.01 -1.48
C ASP A 301 -2.05 8.40 -0.23
N VAL A 302 -1.23 7.51 0.32
CA VAL A 302 -0.35 7.82 1.46
C VAL A 302 0.69 8.88 1.09
N ALA A 303 1.26 8.79 -0.12
CA ALA A 303 2.22 9.78 -0.61
C ALA A 303 1.57 11.16 -0.80
N ALA A 304 0.38 11.23 -1.40
CA ALA A 304 -0.37 12.46 -1.55
C ALA A 304 -0.75 13.08 -0.20
N ALA A 305 -1.19 12.25 0.76
CA ALA A 305 -1.49 12.71 2.11
C ALA A 305 -0.27 13.32 2.80
N LEU A 306 0.90 12.68 2.68
CA LEU A 306 2.14 13.17 3.26
C LEU A 306 2.56 14.54 2.67
N GLU A 307 2.42 14.72 1.36
CA GLU A 307 2.72 15.99 0.68
C GLU A 307 1.85 17.13 1.22
N TYR A 308 0.53 16.91 1.33
CA TYR A 308 -0.39 17.93 1.87
C TYR A 308 -0.10 18.26 3.35
N LEU A 309 0.26 17.27 4.16
CA LEU A 309 0.56 17.47 5.58
C LEU A 309 1.87 18.22 5.80
N GLU A 310 2.93 17.89 5.07
CA GLU A 310 4.22 18.60 5.16
C GLU A 310 4.06 20.06 4.68
N HIS A 311 3.23 20.29 3.65
CA HIS A 311 2.92 21.66 3.21
C HIS A 311 2.10 22.43 4.25
N ALA A 312 1.15 21.79 4.94
CA ALA A 312 0.40 22.40 6.03
C ALA A 312 1.31 22.76 7.23
N LEU A 313 2.25 21.88 7.58
CA LEU A 313 3.24 22.10 8.66
C LEU A 313 4.27 23.19 8.32
N ALA A 314 4.50 23.47 7.03
CA ALA A 314 5.39 24.56 6.59
C ALA A 314 4.77 25.97 6.75
N SER A 315 3.48 26.06 7.07
CA SER A 315 2.73 27.32 7.21
C SER A 315 2.45 27.66 8.69
N PRO A 316 2.20 28.93 9.06
CA PRO A 316 1.78 29.28 10.42
C PRO A 316 0.41 28.65 10.73
N ILE A 317 0.39 27.72 11.68
CA ILE A 317 -0.82 27.02 12.15
C ILE A 317 -0.91 27.07 13.68
N ASN A 318 -2.11 26.87 14.22
CA ASN A 318 -2.29 26.76 15.68
C ASN A 318 -1.79 25.40 16.20
N SER A 319 -1.50 25.32 17.50
CA SER A 319 -0.94 24.12 18.14
C SER A 319 -1.84 22.89 18.01
N ALA A 320 -3.17 23.07 17.99
CA ALA A 320 -4.12 21.98 17.81
C ALA A 320 -4.01 21.35 16.42
N LEU A 321 -3.97 22.17 15.36
CA LEU A 321 -3.83 21.72 13.98
C LEU A 321 -2.42 21.16 13.72
N GLU A 322 -1.38 21.77 14.29
CA GLU A 322 -0.01 21.26 14.19
C GLU A 322 0.11 19.83 14.71
N ALA A 323 -0.41 19.59 15.90
CA ALA A 323 -0.33 18.27 16.51
C ALA A 323 -1.22 17.24 15.80
N ASN A 324 -2.34 17.63 15.20
CA ASN A 324 -3.16 16.75 14.35
C ASN A 324 -2.45 16.43 13.02
N CYS A 325 -1.79 17.41 12.39
CA CYS A 325 -0.98 17.18 11.21
C CYS A 325 0.18 16.21 11.50
N LEU A 326 0.92 16.43 12.59
CA LEU A 326 2.01 15.54 13.02
C LEU A 326 1.51 14.11 13.32
N MET A 327 0.33 13.97 13.92
CA MET A 327 -0.30 12.68 14.13
C MET A 327 -0.62 11.97 12.81
N GLN A 328 -1.21 12.68 11.83
CA GLN A 328 -1.51 12.11 10.51
C GLN A 328 -0.23 11.77 9.74
N VAL A 329 0.84 12.58 9.86
CA VAL A 329 2.16 12.25 9.30
C VAL A 329 2.69 10.95 9.93
N GLY A 330 2.56 10.80 11.24
CA GLY A 330 2.84 9.57 11.95
C GLY A 330 2.09 8.37 11.36
N ARG A 331 0.78 8.51 11.12
CA ARG A 331 -0.05 7.47 10.47
C ARG A 331 0.45 7.15 9.05
N CYS A 332 0.80 8.15 8.24
CA CYS A 332 1.38 7.92 6.92
C CYS A 332 2.63 7.05 7.00
N TYR A 333 3.56 7.37 7.91
CA TYR A 333 4.80 6.60 8.09
C TYR A 333 4.57 5.20 8.67
N ILE A 334 3.57 5.01 9.55
CA ILE A 334 3.14 3.68 9.98
C ILE A 334 2.67 2.85 8.77
N ARG A 335 1.80 3.41 7.92
CA ARG A 335 1.31 2.72 6.72
C ARG A 335 2.42 2.41 5.71
N PHE A 336 3.38 3.31 5.54
CA PHE A 336 4.58 3.02 4.76
C PHE A 336 5.39 1.86 5.37
N ALA A 337 5.59 1.84 6.68
CA ALA A 337 6.32 0.76 7.35
C ALA A 337 5.62 -0.60 7.21
N GLU A 338 4.28 -0.64 7.29
CA GLU A 338 3.48 -1.87 7.08
C GLU A 338 3.58 -2.42 5.64
N LEU A 339 3.85 -1.55 4.67
CA LEU A 339 3.94 -1.89 3.24
C LEU A 339 5.38 -2.02 2.71
N GLY A 340 6.38 -2.11 3.60
CA GLY A 340 7.77 -2.38 3.23
C GLY A 340 8.74 -1.21 3.40
N GLY A 341 8.32 -0.08 3.97
CA GLY A 341 9.14 1.12 4.20
C GLY A 341 10.24 1.00 5.27
N GLY A 342 10.46 -0.20 5.83
CA GLY A 342 11.57 -0.51 6.72
C GLY A 342 11.60 0.25 8.06
N ARG A 343 12.73 0.13 8.76
CA ARG A 343 12.95 0.69 10.12
C ARG A 343 12.89 2.23 10.15
N GLU A 344 13.37 2.90 9.12
CA GLU A 344 13.46 4.37 9.12
C GLU A 344 12.07 5.02 9.13
N SER A 345 11.11 4.43 8.41
CA SER A 345 9.73 4.91 8.39
C SER A 345 9.12 4.87 9.78
N ILE A 346 9.30 3.77 10.53
CA ILE A 346 8.72 3.65 11.88
C ILE A 346 9.42 4.55 12.89
N ASP A 347 10.73 4.79 12.76
CA ASP A 347 11.47 5.73 13.61
C ASP A 347 11.02 7.19 13.35
N GLN A 348 10.75 7.56 12.09
CA GLN A 348 10.14 8.85 11.77
C GLN A 348 8.72 8.96 12.31
N ALA A 349 7.90 7.91 12.20
CA ALA A 349 6.55 7.89 12.75
C ALA A 349 6.57 8.21 14.26
N ILE A 350 7.39 7.48 15.02
CA ILE A 350 7.51 7.67 16.47
C ILE A 350 7.98 9.09 16.79
N LYS A 351 9.03 9.58 16.10
CA LYS A 351 9.53 10.93 16.32
C LYS A 351 8.46 12.01 16.14
N ARG A 352 7.65 11.92 15.07
CA ARG A 352 6.58 12.89 14.79
C ARG A 352 5.43 12.75 15.80
N LEU A 353 5.09 11.53 16.20
CA LEU A 353 4.02 11.24 17.15
C LEU A 353 4.39 11.66 18.59
N GLU A 354 5.66 11.57 18.98
CA GLU A 354 6.15 12.09 20.26
C GLU A 354 6.03 13.61 20.32
N ILE A 355 6.46 14.32 19.27
CA ILE A 355 6.27 15.77 19.17
C ILE A 355 4.77 16.12 19.25
N ALA A 356 3.91 15.37 18.55
CA ALA A 356 2.45 15.58 18.60
C ALA A 356 1.86 15.35 20.00
N ALA A 357 2.42 14.41 20.76
CA ALA A 357 1.97 14.08 22.12
C ALA A 357 2.43 15.12 23.16
N ASP A 358 3.59 15.75 22.95
CA ASP A 358 4.12 16.79 23.84
C ASP A 358 3.41 18.16 23.68
N ILE A 359 2.67 18.36 22.58
CA ILE A 359 1.86 19.56 22.39
C ILE A 359 0.63 19.48 23.30
N ASP A 360 0.61 20.32 24.33
CA ASP A 360 -0.50 20.38 25.29
C ASP A 360 -1.75 20.98 24.63
N VAL A 361 -2.75 20.14 24.39
CA VAL A 361 -4.05 20.51 23.83
C VAL A 361 -5.14 20.21 24.86
N LEU A 362 -6.14 21.07 24.94
CA LEU A 362 -7.11 21.17 26.03
C LEU A 362 -8.14 20.03 26.13
N ASP A 363 -8.17 19.05 25.21
CA ASP A 363 -9.21 18.00 25.19
C ASP A 363 -8.66 16.55 25.29
N ASP A 364 -9.40 15.72 26.04
CA ASP A 364 -9.01 14.33 26.34
C ASP A 364 -9.13 13.38 25.15
N TRP A 365 -10.04 13.67 24.20
CA TRP A 365 -10.22 12.86 22.99
C TRP A 365 -8.99 12.91 22.08
N THR A 366 -8.40 14.08 21.93
CA THR A 366 -7.22 14.32 21.12
C THR A 366 -5.98 13.70 21.76
N ARG A 367 -5.87 13.75 23.10
CA ARG A 367 -4.83 13.01 23.82
C ARG A 367 -4.98 11.50 23.63
N TYR A 368 -6.22 11.00 23.68
CA TYR A 368 -6.54 9.60 23.44
C TYR A 368 -6.11 9.15 22.02
N THR A 369 -6.50 9.87 20.96
CA THR A 369 -6.21 9.47 19.57
C THR A 369 -4.71 9.48 19.26
N ARG A 370 -3.98 10.47 19.77
CA ARG A 370 -2.51 10.56 19.62
C ARG A 370 -1.79 9.47 20.38
N GLY A 371 -2.14 9.26 21.65
CA GLY A 371 -1.55 8.21 22.48
C GLY A 371 -1.80 6.82 21.92
N ASN A 372 -3.00 6.57 21.38
CA ASN A 372 -3.36 5.32 20.69
C ASN A 372 -2.47 5.07 19.45
N THR A 373 -2.30 6.10 18.62
CA THR A 373 -1.47 6.03 17.40
C THR A 373 0.02 5.85 17.73
N LEU A 374 0.52 6.57 18.74
CA LEU A 374 1.90 6.41 19.22
C LEU A 374 2.14 5.00 19.79
N ALA A 375 1.18 4.46 20.54
CA ALA A 375 1.25 3.11 21.06
C ALA A 375 1.28 2.06 19.94
N GLU A 376 0.53 2.27 18.86
CA GLU A 376 0.58 1.43 17.64
C GLU A 376 1.96 1.46 16.99
N ALA A 377 2.56 2.65 16.83
CA ALA A 377 3.89 2.80 16.25
C ALA A 377 4.97 2.05 17.05
N TYR A 378 4.95 2.19 18.37
CA TYR A 378 5.85 1.45 19.27
C TYR A 378 5.65 -0.08 19.19
N ARG A 379 4.40 -0.55 19.10
CA ARG A 379 4.11 -1.99 18.91
C ARG A 379 4.67 -2.48 17.58
N LEU A 380 4.47 -1.74 16.49
CA LEU A 380 4.95 -2.14 15.18
C LEU A 380 6.49 -2.16 15.12
N ARG A 381 7.17 -1.20 15.75
CA ARG A 381 8.64 -1.24 15.87
C ARG A 381 9.11 -2.45 16.67
N PHE A 382 8.41 -2.82 17.74
CA PHE A 382 8.68 -4.04 18.48
C PHE A 382 8.51 -5.29 17.61
N ASP A 383 7.43 -5.39 16.82
CA ASP A 383 7.20 -6.53 15.91
C ASP A 383 8.34 -6.68 14.88
N LEU A 384 8.92 -5.56 14.43
CA LEU A 384 10.02 -5.54 13.46
C LEU A 384 11.39 -5.84 14.06
N LEU A 385 11.68 -5.32 15.26
CA LEU A 385 13.04 -5.29 15.83
C LEU A 385 13.21 -6.16 17.09
N GLY A 386 12.12 -6.61 17.72
CA GLY A 386 12.14 -7.36 18.98
C GLY A 386 12.59 -6.55 20.20
N ASN A 387 12.58 -5.21 20.15
CA ASN A 387 12.98 -4.35 21.26
C ASN A 387 11.91 -4.28 22.38
N PHE A 388 12.12 -5.01 23.47
CA PHE A 388 11.14 -5.10 24.56
C PHE A 388 10.77 -3.77 25.21
N ALA A 389 11.66 -2.77 25.22
CA ALA A 389 11.34 -1.44 25.75
C ALA A 389 10.20 -0.76 24.96
N ASP A 390 10.14 -1.00 23.65
CA ASP A 390 9.08 -0.46 22.79
C ASP A 390 7.73 -1.13 23.08
N ASN A 391 7.73 -2.43 23.37
CA ASN A 391 6.52 -3.14 23.78
C ASN A 391 6.00 -2.64 25.13
N GLU A 392 6.89 -2.41 26.10
CA GLU A 392 6.52 -1.85 27.41
C GLU A 392 5.98 -0.42 27.29
N LYS A 393 6.61 0.41 26.46
CA LYS A 393 6.13 1.76 26.18
C LYS A 393 4.75 1.76 25.53
N SER A 394 4.54 0.89 24.53
CA SER A 394 3.24 0.69 23.88
C SER A 394 2.16 0.27 24.88
N ILE A 395 2.44 -0.70 25.75
CA ILE A 395 1.49 -1.15 26.77
C ILE A 395 1.16 -0.02 27.76
N SER A 396 2.15 0.75 28.21
CA SER A 396 1.94 1.91 29.09
C SER A 396 1.00 2.92 28.44
N LEU A 397 1.30 3.33 27.22
CA LEU A 397 0.51 4.32 26.49
C LEU A 397 -0.94 3.85 26.30
N TYR A 398 -1.14 2.58 25.93
CA TYR A 398 -2.49 2.02 25.81
C TYR A 398 -3.26 1.98 27.13
N MET A 399 -2.58 1.73 28.26
CA MET A 399 -3.19 1.76 29.60
C MET A 399 -3.55 3.19 30.00
N ASP A 400 -2.70 4.16 29.68
CA ASP A 400 -2.91 5.59 29.98
C ASP A 400 -4.12 6.12 29.19
N VAL A 401 -4.19 5.88 27.88
CA VAL A 401 -5.33 6.35 27.06
C VAL A 401 -6.65 5.66 27.43
N ASN A 402 -6.61 4.41 27.90
CA ASN A 402 -7.80 3.73 28.40
C ASN A 402 -8.39 4.41 29.66
N CYS A 403 -7.61 5.21 30.38
CA CYS A 403 -8.08 5.99 31.53
C CYS A 403 -8.66 7.36 31.14
N LEU A 404 -8.49 7.80 29.89
CA LEU A 404 -8.90 9.13 29.41
C LEU A 404 -10.28 9.13 28.72
N SER A 405 -10.87 7.96 28.42
CA SER A 405 -12.10 7.88 27.64
C SER A 405 -13.26 7.27 28.43
N ASP A 406 -14.33 8.05 28.57
CA ASP A 406 -15.64 7.58 29.06
C ASP A 406 -16.49 6.92 27.96
N VAL A 407 -16.00 6.90 26.71
CA VAL A 407 -16.72 6.37 25.54
C VAL A 407 -16.37 4.90 25.33
N SER A 408 -17.36 4.02 25.50
CA SER A 408 -17.21 2.56 25.39
C SER A 408 -16.50 2.08 24.12
N SER A 409 -16.69 2.76 22.97
CA SER A 409 -16.06 2.40 21.70
C SER A 409 -14.55 2.71 21.65
N ALA A 410 -14.12 3.83 22.22
CA ALA A 410 -12.70 4.18 22.34
C ALA A 410 -11.99 3.32 23.38
N THR A 411 -12.65 3.03 24.50
CA THR A 411 -12.17 2.00 25.44
C THR A 411 -11.99 0.65 24.73
N ALA A 412 -12.93 0.25 23.85
CA ALA A 412 -12.80 -1.00 23.09
C ALA A 412 -11.60 -0.98 22.11
N ALA A 413 -11.32 0.14 21.46
CA ALA A 413 -10.19 0.27 20.53
C ALA A 413 -8.83 0.18 21.24
N SER A 414 -8.63 0.89 22.35
CA SER A 414 -7.40 0.79 23.17
C SER A 414 -7.19 -0.62 23.76
N LEU A 415 -8.26 -1.30 24.18
CA LEU A 415 -8.21 -2.69 24.64
C LEU A 415 -7.85 -3.68 23.52
N ASN A 416 -8.22 -3.41 22.27
CA ASN A 416 -7.76 -4.19 21.11
C ASN A 416 -6.25 -4.03 20.93
N GLY A 417 -5.75 -2.80 20.98
CA GLY A 417 -4.32 -2.50 20.93
C GLY A 417 -3.52 -3.21 22.03
N LEU A 418 -3.99 -3.18 23.29
CA LEU A 418 -3.40 -3.98 24.38
C LEU A 418 -3.37 -5.47 24.06
N GLY A 419 -4.48 -5.99 23.54
CA GLY A 419 -4.58 -7.36 23.06
C GLY A 419 -3.47 -7.73 22.08
N ASP A 420 -3.22 -6.86 21.11
CA ASP A 420 -2.18 -7.03 20.11
C ASP A 420 -0.78 -6.92 20.70
N CYS A 421 -0.49 -5.96 21.59
CA CYS A 421 0.83 -5.86 22.24
C CYS A 421 1.22 -7.12 23.00
N TRP A 422 0.27 -7.73 23.73
CA TRP A 422 0.50 -8.99 24.44
C TRP A 422 0.65 -10.18 23.50
N ARG A 423 -0.06 -10.20 22.36
CA ARG A 423 0.08 -11.25 21.34
C ARG A 423 1.43 -11.14 20.63
N SER A 424 1.84 -9.93 20.25
CA SER A 424 3.17 -9.63 19.72
C SER A 424 4.27 -10.11 20.67
N ARG A 425 4.17 -9.76 21.95
CA ARG A 425 5.14 -10.19 22.96
C ARG A 425 5.20 -11.71 23.10
N PHE A 426 4.06 -12.39 23.04
CA PHE A 426 4.01 -13.84 22.97
C PHE A 426 4.73 -14.41 21.74
N ASN A 427 4.57 -13.82 20.56
CA ASN A 427 5.24 -14.30 19.35
C ASN A 427 6.77 -14.23 19.46
N HIS A 428 7.32 -13.26 20.22
CA HIS A 428 8.75 -13.15 20.48
C HIS A 428 9.26 -14.02 21.64
N THR A 429 8.47 -14.20 22.70
CA THR A 429 8.91 -14.87 23.94
C THR A 429 8.47 -16.32 24.06
N GLY A 430 7.36 -16.68 23.42
CA GLY A 430 6.66 -17.95 23.61
C GLY A 430 5.95 -18.10 24.96
N ASP A 431 5.89 -17.07 25.83
CA ASP A 431 5.34 -17.19 27.19
C ASP A 431 3.79 -17.34 27.19
N PRO A 432 3.24 -18.51 27.58
CA PRO A 432 1.80 -18.73 27.62
C PRO A 432 1.02 -17.77 28.55
N ALA A 433 1.68 -17.06 29.48
CA ALA A 433 1.04 -16.03 30.29
C ALA A 433 0.64 -14.80 29.45
N ASP A 434 1.44 -14.43 28.46
CA ASP A 434 1.21 -13.25 27.62
C ASP A 434 0.05 -13.47 26.66
N ILE A 435 -0.06 -14.65 26.04
CA ILE A 435 -1.23 -14.95 25.18
C ILE A 435 -2.54 -15.01 25.96
N LYS A 436 -2.50 -15.41 27.25
CA LYS A 436 -3.67 -15.35 28.14
C LYS A 436 -4.09 -13.91 28.44
N LYS A 437 -3.13 -13.00 28.62
CA LYS A 437 -3.42 -11.56 28.77
C LYS A 437 -4.03 -10.99 27.49
N SER A 438 -3.48 -11.32 26.33
CA SER A 438 -4.05 -10.93 25.03
C SER A 438 -5.53 -11.33 24.92
N ILE A 439 -5.85 -12.60 25.16
CA ILE A 439 -7.23 -13.11 25.15
C ILE A 439 -8.10 -12.39 26.18
N LYS A 440 -7.59 -12.08 27.39
CA LYS A 440 -8.32 -11.36 28.43
C LYS A 440 -8.73 -9.96 27.97
N TYR A 441 -7.80 -9.18 27.39
CA TYR A 441 -8.07 -7.82 26.95
C TYR A 441 -8.98 -7.77 25.72
N LEU A 442 -8.77 -8.65 24.74
CA LEU A 442 -9.63 -8.74 23.56
C LEU A 442 -11.07 -9.16 23.90
N LYS A 443 -11.26 -10.03 24.90
CA LYS A 443 -12.61 -10.35 25.41
C LYS A 443 -13.29 -9.14 26.05
N LYS A 444 -12.54 -8.32 26.80
CA LYS A 444 -13.08 -7.08 27.35
C LYS A 444 -13.46 -6.10 26.24
N SER A 445 -12.61 -5.96 25.23
CA SER A 445 -12.93 -5.13 24.05
C SER A 445 -14.22 -5.60 23.37
N LEU A 446 -14.36 -6.91 23.13
CA LEU A 446 -15.56 -7.48 22.51
C LEU A 446 -16.85 -7.20 23.31
N LEU A 447 -16.78 -7.16 24.63
CA LEU A 447 -17.93 -6.84 25.49
C LEU A 447 -18.33 -5.36 25.42
N LEU A 448 -17.38 -4.47 25.16
CA LEU A 448 -17.60 -3.02 25.11
C LEU A 448 -17.90 -2.49 23.70
N ALA A 449 -17.60 -3.27 22.67
CA ALA A 449 -17.84 -2.91 21.27
C ALA A 449 -19.35 -2.99 20.93
N GLN A 450 -19.93 -1.87 20.49
CA GLN A 450 -21.33 -1.79 20.07
C GLN A 450 -21.57 -2.57 18.76
N GLU A 451 -22.80 -3.04 18.55
CA GLU A 451 -23.25 -3.67 17.29
C GLU A 451 -22.99 -2.73 16.09
N GLY A 452 -22.50 -3.27 14.98
CA GLY A 452 -22.18 -2.49 13.77
C GLY A 452 -20.86 -1.72 13.79
N THR A 453 -20.11 -1.70 14.91
CA THR A 453 -18.82 -0.98 14.96
C THR A 453 -17.64 -1.80 14.40
N PRO A 454 -16.67 -1.17 13.71
CA PRO A 454 -15.47 -1.85 13.18
C PRO A 454 -14.66 -2.57 14.28
N HIS A 455 -14.64 -2.01 15.49
CA HIS A 455 -13.89 -2.54 16.62
C HIS A 455 -14.38 -3.90 17.11
N LYS A 456 -15.67 -4.22 16.94
CA LYS A 456 -16.21 -5.56 17.24
C LYS A 456 -15.56 -6.61 16.35
N ALA A 457 -15.47 -6.33 15.06
CA ALA A 457 -14.88 -7.25 14.08
C ALA A 457 -13.35 -7.37 14.22
N ILE A 458 -12.68 -6.29 14.62
CA ILE A 458 -11.26 -6.29 15.01
C ILE A 458 -11.04 -7.17 16.25
N ALA A 459 -11.85 -7.00 17.31
CA ALA A 459 -11.74 -7.80 18.53
C ALA A 459 -11.95 -9.30 18.26
N LEU A 460 -12.94 -9.65 17.43
CA LEU A 460 -13.20 -11.04 17.02
C LEU A 460 -12.02 -11.64 16.23
N SER A 461 -11.48 -10.90 15.27
CA SER A 461 -10.30 -11.34 14.51
C SER A 461 -9.06 -11.47 15.39
N GLY A 462 -8.85 -10.52 16.32
CA GLY A 462 -7.76 -10.56 17.31
C GLY A 462 -7.87 -11.76 18.24
N LEU A 463 -9.09 -12.10 18.71
CA LEU A 463 -9.34 -13.30 19.52
C LEU A 463 -9.03 -14.56 18.74
N GLY A 464 -9.48 -14.62 17.48
CA GLY A 464 -9.15 -15.66 16.53
C GLY A 464 -7.65 -15.94 16.48
N ASN A 465 -6.89 -14.92 16.07
CA ASN A 465 -5.44 -14.98 15.98
C ASN A 465 -4.77 -15.38 17.30
N SER A 466 -5.26 -14.85 18.43
CA SER A 466 -4.69 -15.18 19.75
C SER A 466 -4.92 -16.64 20.14
N TYR A 467 -6.10 -17.18 19.83
CA TYR A 467 -6.39 -18.60 20.03
C TYR A 467 -5.60 -19.51 19.08
N GLN A 468 -5.30 -19.05 17.85
CA GLN A 468 -4.43 -19.74 16.91
C GLN A 468 -2.98 -19.80 17.41
N CYS A 469 -2.43 -18.66 17.85
CA CYS A 469 -1.13 -18.60 18.51
C CYS A 469 -1.07 -19.53 19.74
N PHE A 470 -2.13 -19.54 20.56
CA PHE A 470 -2.18 -20.41 21.73
C PHE A 470 -2.31 -21.90 21.37
N PHE A 471 -3.01 -22.22 20.27
CA PHE A 471 -3.03 -23.56 19.71
C PHE A 471 -1.63 -23.99 19.28
N LYS A 472 -0.88 -23.16 18.55
CA LYS A 472 0.49 -23.48 18.11
C LYS A 472 1.42 -23.84 19.28
N ALA A 473 1.34 -23.12 20.40
CA ALA A 473 2.16 -23.43 21.57
C ALA A 473 1.66 -24.61 22.40
N SER A 474 0.35 -24.83 22.50
CA SER A 474 -0.20 -25.87 23.38
C SER A 474 -0.55 -27.19 22.67
N GLN A 475 -0.66 -27.17 21.34
CA GLN A 475 -1.16 -28.24 20.48
C GLN A 475 -2.56 -28.77 20.85
N ALA A 476 -3.31 -28.03 21.67
CA ALA A 476 -4.62 -28.45 22.16
C ALA A 476 -5.75 -28.03 21.20
N ARG A 477 -6.36 -29.03 20.54
CA ARG A 477 -7.43 -28.86 19.53
C ARG A 477 -8.57 -27.90 19.93
N LYS A 478 -8.92 -27.85 21.22
CA LYS A 478 -9.97 -26.94 21.72
C LYS A 478 -9.71 -25.45 21.42
N TYR A 479 -8.45 -25.06 21.20
CA TYR A 479 -8.11 -23.66 20.92
C TYR A 479 -8.22 -23.32 19.42
N ILE A 480 -7.86 -24.22 18.50
CA ILE A 480 -8.05 -23.97 17.07
C ILE A 480 -9.55 -23.90 16.70
N VAL A 481 -10.40 -24.71 17.35
CA VAL A 481 -11.86 -24.64 17.19
C VAL A 481 -12.39 -23.28 17.65
N LYS A 482 -11.88 -22.73 18.75
CA LYS A 482 -12.24 -21.38 19.20
C LYS A 482 -11.74 -20.30 18.25
N SER A 483 -10.53 -20.46 17.70
CA SER A 483 -10.00 -19.56 16.68
C SER A 483 -10.96 -19.46 15.48
N ILE A 484 -11.33 -20.61 14.92
CA ILE A 484 -12.26 -20.71 13.79
C ILE A 484 -13.59 -20.05 14.10
N ASP A 485 -14.17 -20.30 15.28
CA ASP A 485 -15.46 -19.70 15.67
C ASP A 485 -15.40 -18.16 15.71
N TYR A 486 -14.37 -17.58 16.34
CA TYR A 486 -14.23 -16.12 16.41
C TYR A 486 -13.92 -15.49 15.05
N ILE A 487 -13.04 -16.09 14.23
CA ILE A 487 -12.72 -15.57 12.90
C ILE A 487 -13.96 -15.68 11.99
N ARG A 488 -14.72 -16.78 12.07
CA ARG A 488 -15.97 -16.94 11.30
C ARG A 488 -16.99 -15.87 11.66
N GLN A 489 -17.15 -15.56 12.95
CA GLN A 489 -18.01 -14.46 13.40
C GLN A 489 -17.52 -13.12 12.85
N ALA A 490 -16.20 -12.86 12.86
CA ALA A 490 -15.63 -11.66 12.27
C ALA A 490 -15.96 -11.56 10.77
N VAL A 491 -15.79 -12.65 10.01
CA VAL A 491 -16.13 -12.72 8.58
C VAL A 491 -17.62 -12.47 8.34
N LEU A 492 -18.51 -13.01 9.18
CA LEU A 492 -19.95 -12.88 9.04
C LEU A 492 -20.44 -11.43 9.20
N ILE A 493 -19.87 -10.68 10.14
CA ILE A 493 -20.27 -9.29 10.39
C ILE A 493 -19.56 -8.26 9.50
N THR A 494 -18.65 -8.72 8.63
CA THR A 494 -17.92 -7.85 7.69
C THR A 494 -18.63 -7.89 6.34
N SER A 495 -19.02 -6.74 5.77
CA SER A 495 -19.55 -6.68 4.41
C SER A 495 -18.53 -7.22 3.39
N ASP A 496 -19.01 -7.74 2.26
CA ASP A 496 -18.13 -8.23 1.19
C ASP A 496 -17.37 -7.08 0.50
N ASP A 497 -17.92 -5.87 0.50
CA ASP A 497 -17.26 -4.65 -0.01
C ASP A 497 -16.20 -4.09 0.95
N HIS A 498 -16.03 -4.68 2.14
CA HIS A 498 -15.14 -4.14 3.15
C HIS A 498 -13.66 -4.53 2.85
N PRO A 499 -12.71 -3.59 2.86
CA PRO A 499 -11.30 -3.80 2.46
C PRO A 499 -10.56 -4.92 3.23
N HIS A 500 -10.88 -5.09 4.53
CA HIS A 500 -10.30 -6.15 5.36
C HIS A 500 -10.99 -7.53 5.28
N LYS A 501 -12.08 -7.67 4.51
CA LYS A 501 -12.78 -8.97 4.35
C LYS A 501 -11.87 -10.05 3.75
N PRO A 502 -11.09 -9.81 2.67
CA PRO A 502 -10.13 -10.79 2.15
C PRO A 502 -9.14 -11.27 3.19
N ARG A 503 -8.56 -10.35 3.98
CA ARG A 503 -7.60 -10.70 5.04
C ARG A 503 -8.23 -11.60 6.11
N ARG A 504 -9.48 -11.32 6.50
CA ARG A 504 -10.22 -12.14 7.49
C ARG A 504 -10.54 -13.53 6.93
N LEU A 505 -10.92 -13.62 5.65
CA LEU A 505 -11.16 -14.89 4.95
C LEU A 505 -9.88 -15.72 4.83
N ASN A 506 -8.75 -15.11 4.46
CA ASN A 506 -7.44 -15.77 4.43
C ASN A 506 -7.04 -16.28 5.82
N THR A 507 -7.28 -15.49 6.87
CA THR A 507 -7.02 -15.92 8.26
C THR A 507 -7.89 -17.12 8.64
N LEU A 508 -9.16 -17.15 8.20
CA LEU A 508 -10.05 -18.29 8.41
C LEU A 508 -9.58 -19.53 7.64
N ALA A 509 -9.16 -19.36 6.39
CA ALA A 509 -8.60 -20.41 5.56
C ALA A 509 -7.36 -21.05 6.23
N LEU A 510 -6.44 -20.23 6.72
CA LEU A 510 -5.26 -20.69 7.47
C LEU A 510 -5.64 -21.46 8.73
N ALA A 511 -6.67 -21.02 9.47
CA ALA A 511 -7.13 -21.72 10.67
C ALA A 511 -7.74 -23.10 10.36
N TYR A 512 -8.50 -23.23 9.26
CA TYR A 512 -8.98 -24.53 8.79
C TYR A 512 -7.85 -25.41 8.24
N GLY A 513 -6.84 -24.82 7.58
CA GLY A 513 -5.64 -25.53 7.15
C GLY A 513 -4.85 -26.12 8.34
N GLU A 514 -4.71 -25.36 9.43
CA GLU A 514 -4.10 -25.84 10.68
C GLU A 514 -4.93 -26.94 11.35
N LEU A 515 -6.27 -26.84 11.29
CA LEU A 515 -7.15 -27.90 11.79
C LEU A 515 -7.00 -29.19 10.98
N PHE A 516 -6.93 -29.09 9.65
CA PHE A 516 -6.64 -30.22 8.76
C PHE A 516 -5.29 -30.87 9.07
N GLN A 517 -4.25 -30.08 9.30
CA GLN A 517 -2.93 -30.62 9.68
C GLN A 517 -2.99 -31.45 10.97
N ASN A 518 -3.86 -31.08 11.92
CA ASN A 518 -4.05 -31.79 13.19
C ASN A 518 -4.97 -33.02 13.08
N ALA A 519 -6.11 -32.92 12.36
CA ALA A 519 -7.17 -33.94 12.35
C ALA A 519 -7.17 -34.81 11.08
N ARG A 520 -6.50 -34.38 10.01
CA ARG A 520 -6.47 -35.00 8.67
C ARG A 520 -7.85 -35.24 8.05
N ASP A 521 -8.86 -34.44 8.41
CA ASP A 521 -10.19 -34.49 7.80
C ASP A 521 -10.20 -33.70 6.48
N PRO A 522 -10.37 -34.34 5.31
CA PRO A 522 -10.31 -33.67 4.01
C PRO A 522 -11.36 -32.55 3.85
N ARG A 523 -12.47 -32.58 4.61
CA ARG A 523 -13.49 -31.52 4.58
C ARG A 523 -12.97 -30.20 5.13
N ASP A 524 -12.07 -30.24 6.12
CA ASP A 524 -11.47 -29.02 6.68
C ASP A 524 -10.57 -28.33 5.64
N LEU A 525 -9.87 -29.12 4.81
CA LEU A 525 -9.06 -28.59 3.71
C LEU A 525 -9.93 -27.98 2.60
N GLU A 526 -11.06 -28.63 2.25
CA GLU A 526 -12.03 -28.11 1.28
C GLU A 526 -12.62 -26.76 1.73
N ILE A 527 -12.97 -26.65 3.02
CA ILE A 527 -13.45 -25.39 3.62
C ILE A 527 -12.35 -24.33 3.62
N ALA A 528 -11.12 -24.68 3.97
CA ALA A 528 -9.98 -23.75 3.93
C ALA A 528 -9.81 -23.16 2.53
N MET A 529 -9.85 -24.02 1.50
CA MET A 529 -9.72 -23.60 0.11
C MET A 529 -10.87 -22.73 -0.37
N SER A 530 -12.12 -23.07 -0.01
CA SER A 530 -13.29 -22.25 -0.36
C SER A 530 -13.16 -20.81 0.15
N TYR A 531 -12.71 -20.64 1.39
CA TYR A 531 -12.47 -19.31 1.95
C TYR A 531 -11.27 -18.60 1.30
N GLN A 532 -10.24 -19.33 0.88
CA GLN A 532 -9.11 -18.77 0.15
C GLN A 532 -9.54 -18.24 -1.22
N THR A 533 -10.31 -19.01 -1.98
CA THR A 533 -10.88 -18.58 -3.26
C THR A 533 -11.75 -17.35 -3.08
N ARG A 534 -12.63 -17.34 -2.06
CA ARG A 534 -13.47 -16.17 -1.76
C ARG A 534 -12.65 -14.94 -1.36
N ALA A 535 -11.52 -15.12 -0.67
CA ALA A 535 -10.62 -14.01 -0.34
C ALA A 535 -10.01 -13.39 -1.61
N LEU A 536 -9.60 -14.23 -2.57
CA LEU A 536 -9.05 -13.78 -3.84
C LEU A 536 -10.10 -13.06 -4.70
N GLU A 537 -11.33 -13.59 -4.77
CA GLU A 537 -12.46 -12.95 -5.47
C GLU A 537 -12.77 -11.53 -4.94
N LEU A 538 -12.65 -11.32 -3.62
CA LEU A 538 -13.00 -10.06 -2.95
C LEU A 538 -11.82 -9.10 -2.80
N THR A 539 -10.62 -9.46 -3.22
CA THR A 539 -9.47 -8.55 -3.16
C THR A 539 -9.63 -7.49 -4.26
N PRO A 540 -9.78 -6.19 -3.94
CA PRO A 540 -10.00 -5.15 -4.94
C PRO A 540 -8.86 -5.13 -5.95
N ILE A 541 -9.19 -5.45 -7.19
CA ILE A 541 -8.29 -5.51 -8.33
C ILE A 541 -8.01 -4.07 -8.79
N THR A 542 -7.13 -3.34 -8.12
CA THR A 542 -6.68 -2.01 -8.59
C THR A 542 -5.56 -2.15 -9.63
N ASN A 543 -5.71 -3.09 -10.56
CA ASN A 543 -4.91 -3.14 -11.79
C ASN A 543 -5.83 -3.55 -12.97
N PRO A 544 -6.13 -2.65 -13.93
CA PRO A 544 -7.04 -2.92 -15.05
C PRO A 544 -6.58 -3.98 -16.07
N GLU A 545 -5.52 -4.75 -15.79
CA GLU A 545 -4.98 -5.79 -16.69
C GLU A 545 -5.37 -7.23 -16.31
N TYR A 546 -6.21 -7.41 -15.29
CA TYR A 546 -6.72 -8.74 -14.89
C TYR A 546 -8.02 -9.18 -15.59
N THR A 547 -8.42 -8.50 -16.68
CA THR A 547 -9.55 -8.93 -17.51
C THR A 547 -9.07 -9.95 -18.55
N GLY A 548 -8.87 -11.18 -18.10
CA GLY A 548 -8.46 -12.28 -18.97
C GLY A 548 -8.54 -13.64 -18.32
N ARG A 549 -9.77 -14.07 -17.98
CA ARG A 549 -10.18 -15.41 -17.51
C ARG A 549 -10.11 -15.67 -16.01
N LEU A 550 -11.19 -15.31 -15.32
CA LEU A 550 -11.70 -16.08 -14.19
C LEU A 550 -13.22 -16.30 -14.37
N ASP A 551 -13.59 -16.85 -15.52
CA ASP A 551 -14.83 -17.61 -15.66
C ASP A 551 -14.51 -19.08 -15.36
N ASN A 552 -14.71 -19.51 -14.11
CA ASN A 552 -15.43 -20.74 -13.75
C ASN A 552 -15.13 -21.27 -12.33
N THR A 553 -16.23 -21.40 -11.57
CA THR A 553 -16.60 -22.48 -10.64
C THR A 553 -16.12 -22.49 -9.18
N ALA A 554 -17.13 -22.40 -8.30
CA ALA A 554 -17.14 -22.72 -6.88
C ALA A 554 -17.10 -24.24 -6.58
N THR A 555 -16.30 -25.03 -7.31
CA THR A 555 -16.10 -26.48 -7.06
C THR A 555 -14.68 -26.94 -7.43
N ALA A 556 -13.65 -26.14 -7.18
CA ALA A 556 -12.28 -26.48 -7.56
C ALA A 556 -11.67 -27.55 -6.63
N SER A 557 -11.16 -28.63 -7.20
CA SER A 557 -10.36 -29.65 -6.50
C SER A 557 -9.08 -29.04 -5.89
N PRO A 558 -8.46 -29.66 -4.86
CA PRO A 558 -7.20 -29.18 -4.25
C PRO A 558 -6.09 -28.89 -5.27
N LEU A 559 -6.01 -29.69 -6.34
CA LEU A 559 -5.04 -29.49 -7.39
C LEU A 559 -5.34 -28.27 -8.27
N GLU A 560 -6.61 -27.97 -8.54
CA GLU A 560 -7.01 -26.78 -9.32
C GLU A 560 -6.77 -25.49 -8.54
N ALA A 561 -7.02 -25.49 -7.23
CA ALA A 561 -6.71 -24.33 -6.39
C ALA A 561 -5.20 -24.06 -6.32
N PHE A 562 -4.38 -25.11 -6.15
CA PHE A 562 -2.92 -24.96 -6.22
C PHE A 562 -2.45 -24.58 -7.62
N ALA A 563 -3.06 -25.10 -8.69
CA ALA A 563 -2.75 -24.68 -10.05
C ALA A 563 -3.00 -23.18 -10.25
N ASN A 564 -4.13 -22.67 -9.75
CA ASN A 564 -4.46 -21.25 -9.80
C ASN A 564 -3.47 -20.42 -8.96
N GLY A 565 -3.16 -20.84 -7.73
CA GLY A 565 -2.17 -20.16 -6.88
C GLY A 565 -0.77 -20.13 -7.53
N MET A 566 -0.34 -21.25 -8.11
CA MET A 566 0.94 -21.35 -8.82
C MET A 566 0.99 -20.50 -10.08
N ALA A 567 -0.15 -20.27 -10.76
CA ALA A 567 -0.24 -19.34 -11.89
C ALA A 567 -0.04 -17.87 -11.49
N LEU A 568 -0.23 -17.52 -10.21
CA LEU A 568 -0.07 -16.15 -9.70
C LEU A 568 1.34 -15.86 -9.15
N VAL A 569 2.27 -16.83 -9.14
CA VAL A 569 3.61 -16.65 -8.51
C VAL A 569 4.36 -15.46 -9.10
N ASP A 570 4.39 -15.33 -10.43
CA ASP A 570 5.06 -14.22 -11.11
C ASP A 570 4.41 -12.86 -10.82
N GLN A 571 3.13 -12.86 -10.45
CA GLN A 571 2.36 -11.65 -10.10
C GLN A 571 2.50 -11.30 -8.61
N VAL A 572 2.72 -12.28 -7.74
CA VAL A 572 3.04 -12.04 -6.33
C VAL A 572 4.46 -11.46 -6.23
N ALA A 573 5.43 -12.05 -6.93
CA ALA A 573 6.78 -11.52 -7.06
C ALA A 573 6.91 -10.57 -8.25
N TRP A 574 5.99 -9.61 -8.38
CA TRP A 574 5.83 -8.81 -9.60
C TRP A 574 7.08 -8.00 -9.96
N LEU A 575 7.53 -8.11 -11.21
CA LEU A 575 8.73 -7.43 -11.73
C LEU A 575 8.70 -5.90 -11.55
N GLY A 576 7.50 -5.30 -11.52
CA GLY A 576 7.29 -3.86 -11.30
C GLY A 576 7.47 -3.40 -9.84
N SER A 577 7.67 -4.33 -8.90
CA SER A 577 7.95 -4.06 -7.50
C SER A 577 9.45 -3.92 -7.23
N PRO A 578 9.85 -3.10 -6.23
CA PRO A 578 11.21 -3.08 -5.72
C PRO A 578 11.73 -4.49 -5.36
N LEU A 579 13.04 -4.71 -5.55
CA LEU A 579 13.66 -6.03 -5.42
C LEU A 579 13.56 -6.61 -3.99
N ASP A 580 13.72 -5.75 -2.99
CA ASP A 580 13.56 -6.06 -1.57
C ASP A 580 12.15 -6.53 -1.23
N LEU A 581 11.13 -5.84 -1.75
CA LEU A 581 9.72 -6.24 -1.57
C LEU A 581 9.45 -7.61 -2.20
N ARG A 582 10.00 -7.88 -3.39
CA ARG A 582 9.86 -9.20 -4.03
C ARG A 582 10.47 -10.31 -3.20
N TYR A 583 11.69 -10.13 -2.66
CA TYR A 583 12.30 -11.11 -1.78
C TYR A 583 11.46 -11.35 -0.52
N GLN A 584 10.88 -10.30 0.07
CA GLN A 584 9.97 -10.44 1.21
C GLN A 584 8.69 -11.21 0.86
N GLN A 585 8.06 -10.90 -0.29
CA GLN A 585 6.86 -11.58 -0.78
C GLN A 585 7.13 -13.06 -1.07
N ILE A 586 8.29 -13.39 -1.64
CA ILE A 586 8.69 -14.79 -1.89
C ILE A 586 8.88 -15.54 -0.57
N ALA A 587 9.64 -14.96 0.37
CA ALA A 587 9.89 -15.58 1.66
C ALA A 587 8.61 -15.83 2.47
N LYS A 588 7.64 -14.91 2.36
CA LYS A 588 6.41 -14.93 3.16
C LYS A 588 5.31 -15.77 2.52
N ASP A 589 5.03 -15.55 1.24
CA ASP A 589 3.79 -16.00 0.60
C ASP A 589 4.04 -17.13 -0.43
N VAL A 590 5.11 -17.04 -1.24
CA VAL A 590 5.39 -18.02 -2.32
C VAL A 590 5.97 -19.32 -1.76
N GLN A 591 7.00 -19.25 -0.92
CA GLN A 591 7.76 -20.43 -0.49
C GLN A 591 6.88 -21.47 0.23
N CYS A 592 6.01 -21.01 1.14
CA CYS A 592 5.08 -21.89 1.85
C CYS A 592 4.06 -22.50 0.88
N MET A 593 3.47 -21.68 0.00
CA MET A 593 2.49 -22.13 -0.98
C MET A 593 3.07 -23.17 -1.94
N THR A 594 4.29 -22.97 -2.46
CA THR A 594 4.94 -23.90 -3.37
C THR A 594 5.18 -25.25 -2.70
N THR A 595 5.75 -25.28 -1.49
CA THR A 595 6.01 -26.54 -0.79
C THR A 595 4.72 -27.28 -0.39
N ASP A 596 3.65 -26.54 -0.06
CA ASP A 596 2.30 -27.09 0.16
C ASP A 596 1.71 -27.68 -1.13
N ALA A 597 1.79 -26.95 -2.24
CA ALA A 597 1.32 -27.39 -3.55
C ALA A 597 2.03 -28.67 -4.00
N VAL A 598 3.36 -28.71 -3.87
CA VAL A 598 4.17 -29.88 -4.20
C VAL A 598 3.81 -31.06 -3.30
N ALA A 599 3.68 -30.86 -1.98
CA ALA A 599 3.28 -31.92 -1.06
C ALA A 599 1.88 -32.49 -1.39
N ALA A 600 0.95 -31.63 -1.80
CA ALA A 600 -0.37 -32.00 -2.27
C ALA A 600 -0.30 -32.80 -3.58
N ALA A 601 0.41 -32.31 -4.59
CA ALA A 601 0.61 -33.01 -5.86
C ALA A 601 1.16 -34.43 -5.67
N ILE A 602 2.18 -34.59 -4.81
CA ILE A 602 2.75 -35.90 -4.48
C ILE A 602 1.69 -36.79 -3.76
N SER A 603 0.81 -36.22 -2.92
CA SER A 603 -0.25 -36.99 -2.24
C SER A 603 -1.32 -37.52 -3.20
N PHE A 604 -1.60 -36.78 -4.27
CA PHE A 604 -2.48 -37.19 -5.37
C PHE A 604 -1.75 -37.99 -6.47
N GLN A 605 -0.50 -38.40 -6.24
CA GLN A 605 0.34 -39.14 -7.19
C GLN A 605 0.60 -38.40 -8.52
N ARG A 606 0.47 -37.08 -8.54
CA ARG A 606 0.76 -36.20 -9.69
C ARG A 606 2.18 -35.66 -9.60
N MET A 607 3.15 -36.53 -9.88
CA MET A 607 4.59 -36.18 -9.82
C MET A 607 5.00 -35.18 -10.90
N ASP A 608 4.30 -35.19 -12.02
CA ASP A 608 4.41 -34.19 -13.09
C ASP A 608 4.15 -32.77 -12.56
N LEU A 609 2.98 -32.56 -11.94
CA LEU A 609 2.63 -31.26 -11.34
C LEU A 609 3.54 -30.91 -10.18
N ALA A 610 3.96 -31.89 -9.37
CA ALA A 610 4.90 -31.65 -8.27
C ALA A 610 6.23 -31.08 -8.78
N ILE A 611 6.72 -31.53 -9.93
CA ILE A 611 7.95 -31.02 -10.54
C ILE A 611 7.72 -29.64 -11.17
N GLU A 612 6.64 -29.48 -11.94
CA GLU A 612 6.31 -28.20 -12.58
C GLU A 612 6.09 -27.08 -11.56
N TRP A 613 5.35 -27.35 -10.48
CA TRP A 613 5.11 -26.37 -9.43
C TRP A 613 6.35 -26.07 -8.61
N LEU A 614 7.19 -27.07 -8.36
CA LEU A 614 8.47 -26.81 -7.70
C LEU A 614 9.36 -25.93 -8.57
N GLU A 615 9.41 -26.16 -9.88
CA GLU A 615 10.19 -25.32 -10.80
C GLU A 615 9.63 -23.90 -10.86
N ALA A 616 8.30 -23.74 -10.92
CA ALA A 616 7.64 -22.44 -11.00
C ALA A 616 7.81 -21.60 -9.72
N GLY A 617 7.86 -22.24 -8.55
CA GLY A 617 7.97 -21.56 -7.26
C GLY A 617 9.40 -21.32 -6.76
N ARG A 618 10.42 -21.64 -7.57
CA ARG A 618 11.83 -21.54 -7.19
C ARG A 618 12.59 -20.57 -8.07
N THR A 619 13.61 -19.95 -7.49
CA THR A 619 14.48 -18.99 -8.20
C THR A 619 13.67 -17.98 -9.02
N VAL A 620 12.54 -17.52 -8.47
CA VAL A 620 11.51 -16.76 -9.19
C VAL A 620 12.10 -15.44 -9.69
N ILE A 621 12.78 -14.71 -8.80
CA ILE A 621 13.40 -13.43 -9.16
C ILE A 621 14.47 -13.63 -10.23
N TRP A 622 15.29 -14.67 -10.08
CA TRP A 622 16.34 -14.95 -11.03
C TRP A 622 15.83 -15.40 -12.39
N ASN A 623 14.77 -16.21 -12.43
CA ASN A 623 14.09 -16.57 -13.66
C ASN A 623 13.54 -15.32 -14.36
N GLN A 624 12.89 -14.42 -13.62
CA GLN A 624 12.43 -13.14 -14.17
C GLN A 624 13.57 -12.30 -14.75
N LEU A 625 14.70 -12.19 -14.04
CA LEU A 625 15.89 -11.46 -14.54
C LEU A 625 16.51 -12.15 -15.76
N SER A 626 16.52 -13.48 -15.80
CA SER A 626 17.00 -14.24 -16.97
C SER A 626 16.10 -14.04 -18.19
N GLN A 627 14.78 -13.94 -17.99
CA GLN A 627 13.82 -13.71 -19.06
C GLN A 627 13.99 -12.35 -19.75
N LEU A 628 14.59 -11.35 -19.07
CA LEU A 628 14.94 -10.07 -19.70
C LEU A 628 15.95 -10.22 -20.85
N ARG A 629 16.68 -11.34 -20.87
CA ARG A 629 17.77 -11.62 -21.82
C ARG A 629 17.52 -12.88 -22.65
N SER A 630 16.27 -13.35 -22.70
CA SER A 630 15.92 -14.53 -23.48
C SER A 630 16.25 -14.32 -24.97
N PRO A 631 16.77 -15.35 -25.67
CA PRO A 631 17.01 -15.28 -27.11
C PRO A 631 15.72 -14.94 -27.87
N LEU A 632 15.78 -13.95 -28.77
CA LEU A 632 14.62 -13.48 -29.53
C LEU A 632 14.63 -13.94 -30.99
N ALA A 633 15.47 -14.91 -31.37
CA ALA A 633 15.62 -15.35 -32.76
C ALA A 633 14.29 -15.79 -33.37
N ASP A 634 13.53 -16.63 -32.66
CA ASP A 634 12.23 -17.14 -33.13
C ASP A 634 11.19 -16.02 -33.26
N VAL A 635 11.15 -15.09 -32.30
CA VAL A 635 10.26 -13.92 -32.36
C VAL A 635 10.67 -12.98 -33.49
N SER A 636 11.97 -12.73 -33.66
CA SER A 636 12.51 -11.86 -34.71
C SER A 636 12.25 -12.39 -36.11
N ASN A 637 12.21 -13.71 -36.28
CA ASN A 637 11.92 -14.36 -37.56
C ASN A 637 10.45 -14.20 -37.97
N VAL A 638 9.53 -14.15 -37.00
CA VAL A 638 8.08 -14.07 -37.25
C VAL A 638 7.56 -12.63 -37.19
N LYS A 639 7.95 -11.87 -36.16
CA LYS A 639 7.56 -10.47 -35.90
C LYS A 639 8.74 -9.64 -35.37
N PRO A 640 9.62 -9.12 -36.26
CA PRO A 640 10.81 -8.36 -35.86
C PRO A 640 10.49 -7.10 -35.05
N GLU A 641 9.37 -6.43 -35.33
CA GLU A 641 8.94 -5.23 -34.59
C GLU A 641 8.63 -5.53 -33.11
N LEU A 642 8.00 -6.68 -32.80
CA LEU A 642 7.74 -7.08 -31.42
C LEU A 642 9.02 -7.49 -30.69
N ALA A 643 9.95 -8.15 -31.39
CA ALA A 643 11.26 -8.48 -30.82
C ALA A 643 12.04 -7.21 -30.43
N MET A 644 12.05 -6.19 -31.30
CA MET A 644 12.66 -4.89 -30.99
C MET A 644 12.01 -4.22 -29.79
N ARG A 645 10.68 -4.09 -29.77
CA ARG A 645 9.95 -3.48 -28.64
C ARG A 645 10.20 -4.21 -27.32
N TYR A 646 10.19 -5.55 -27.32
CA TYR A 646 10.50 -6.34 -26.13
C TYR A 646 11.93 -6.07 -25.62
N GLN A 647 12.89 -6.01 -26.54
CA GLN A 647 14.29 -5.74 -26.21
C GLN A 647 14.48 -4.34 -25.62
N GLU A 648 13.84 -3.31 -26.19
CA GLU A 648 13.88 -1.93 -25.68
C GLU A 648 13.35 -1.83 -24.25
N VAL A 649 12.20 -2.46 -23.97
CA VAL A 649 11.58 -2.49 -22.63
C VAL A 649 12.46 -3.21 -21.62
N CYS A 650 13.08 -4.33 -22.00
CA CYS A 650 14.00 -5.05 -21.12
C CYS A 650 15.27 -4.23 -20.82
N GLN A 651 15.83 -3.53 -21.81
CA GLN A 651 16.98 -2.64 -21.62
C GLN A 651 16.65 -1.45 -20.72
N GLU A 652 15.45 -0.86 -20.87
CA GLU A 652 15.00 0.20 -19.99
C GLU A 652 14.88 -0.28 -18.54
N TYR A 653 14.30 -1.47 -18.33
CA TYR A 653 14.21 -2.07 -16.99
C TYR A 653 15.59 -2.23 -16.34
N GLU A 654 16.54 -2.83 -17.06
CA GLU A 654 17.90 -3.05 -16.57
C GLU A 654 18.63 -1.74 -16.25
N ALA A 655 18.42 -0.69 -17.06
CA ALA A 655 18.99 0.62 -16.82
C ALA A 655 18.45 1.28 -15.53
N ILE A 656 17.15 1.10 -15.24
CA ILE A 656 16.53 1.61 -14.01
C ILE A 656 17.02 0.83 -12.80
N ALA A 657 17.01 -0.51 -12.87
CA ALA A 657 17.46 -1.39 -11.79
C ALA A 657 18.93 -1.14 -11.42
N SER A 658 19.81 -0.92 -12.41
CA SER A 658 21.24 -0.68 -12.19
C SER A 658 21.55 0.66 -11.52
N ARG A 659 20.76 1.71 -11.82
CA ARG A 659 20.89 3.03 -11.17
C ARG A 659 20.45 2.99 -9.70
N HIS A 660 19.56 2.07 -9.35
CA HIS A 660 19.11 1.87 -7.98
C HIS A 660 20.14 1.09 -7.14
N ALA A 661 20.87 0.15 -7.75
CA ALA A 661 21.89 -0.67 -7.06
C ALA A 661 23.20 0.08 -6.76
N THR A 662 23.51 1.15 -7.50
CA THR A 662 24.81 1.86 -7.43
C THR A 662 24.85 3.05 -6.47
N LYS A 663 23.72 3.45 -5.87
CA LYS A 663 23.70 4.52 -4.86
C LYS A 663 23.44 3.92 -3.48
N SER A 664 24.45 3.99 -2.62
CA SER A 664 24.34 3.71 -1.20
C SER A 664 23.23 4.56 -0.56
N PHE A 665 22.62 3.98 0.46
CA PHE A 665 21.38 4.38 1.15
C PHE A 665 21.41 5.78 1.81
N GLU A 666 22.51 6.53 1.76
CA GLU A 666 22.70 7.76 2.56
C GLU A 666 22.48 9.09 1.80
N HIS A 667 22.20 9.11 0.49
CA HIS A 667 22.20 10.37 -0.28
C HIS A 667 20.95 10.69 -1.11
N LEU A 668 19.77 10.21 -0.71
CA LEU A 668 18.50 10.52 -1.39
C LEU A 668 17.40 10.92 -0.41
N ILE A 669 17.64 12.03 0.30
CA ILE A 669 16.60 12.82 0.94
C ILE A 669 15.96 13.69 -0.16
N GLY A 670 14.78 13.30 -0.66
CA GLY A 670 13.91 14.16 -1.48
C GLY A 670 13.44 13.53 -2.82
N SER A 671 12.11 13.45 -2.98
CA SER A 671 11.30 13.29 -4.21
C SER A 671 11.53 12.14 -5.21
N SER A 672 12.71 11.51 -5.34
CA SER A 672 12.99 10.65 -6.51
C SER A 672 12.65 9.16 -6.37
N THR A 673 12.42 8.62 -5.17
CA THR A 673 12.11 7.18 -4.96
C THR A 673 10.72 6.81 -5.50
N SER A 674 9.78 7.75 -5.46
CA SER A 674 8.43 7.60 -6.03
C SER A 674 8.47 7.53 -7.56
N GLU A 675 9.28 8.36 -8.21
CA GLU A 675 9.38 8.42 -9.69
C GLU A 675 10.04 7.15 -10.28
N ILE A 676 11.09 6.63 -9.64
CA ILE A 676 11.75 5.37 -10.04
C ILE A 676 10.76 4.20 -9.91
N SER A 677 10.01 4.14 -8.80
CA SER A 677 9.01 3.09 -8.57
C SER A 677 7.87 3.16 -9.58
N GLN A 678 7.38 4.37 -9.91
CA GLN A 678 6.37 4.56 -10.96
C GLN A 678 6.88 4.13 -12.34
N ARG A 679 8.15 4.43 -12.65
CA ARG A 679 8.77 4.05 -13.93
C ARG A 679 8.97 2.53 -14.03
N LEU A 680 9.43 1.87 -12.97
CA LEU A 680 9.53 0.40 -12.91
C LEU A 680 8.18 -0.27 -13.18
N ARG A 681 7.10 0.25 -12.59
CA ARG A 681 5.74 -0.26 -12.83
C ARG A 681 5.32 -0.11 -14.29
N ARG A 682 5.53 1.05 -14.90
CA ARG A 682 5.18 1.28 -16.31
C ARG A 682 5.92 0.32 -17.24
N VAL A 683 7.24 0.17 -17.05
CA VAL A 683 8.07 -0.73 -17.87
C VAL A 683 7.65 -2.19 -17.70
N ALA A 684 7.29 -2.61 -16.48
CA ALA A 684 6.80 -3.97 -16.23
C ALA A 684 5.45 -4.24 -16.92
N ILE A 685 4.51 -3.28 -16.88
CA ILE A 685 3.21 -3.34 -17.58
C ILE A 685 3.43 -3.44 -19.10
N ASP A 686 4.25 -2.56 -19.66
CA ASP A 686 4.54 -2.57 -21.10
C ASP A 686 5.17 -3.90 -21.53
N ARG A 687 6.03 -4.51 -20.70
CA ARG A 687 6.61 -5.83 -20.94
C ARG A 687 5.55 -6.92 -20.99
N GLU A 688 4.64 -6.96 -20.03
CA GLU A 688 3.59 -7.98 -19.94
C GLU A 688 2.63 -7.91 -21.13
N ARG A 689 2.24 -6.69 -21.53
CA ARG A 689 1.46 -6.46 -22.75
C ARG A 689 2.18 -7.01 -23.99
N ILE A 690 3.47 -6.73 -24.15
CA ILE A 690 4.26 -7.23 -25.30
C ILE A 690 4.38 -8.76 -25.28
N ILE A 691 4.57 -9.38 -24.11
CA ILE A 691 4.60 -10.85 -23.98
C ILE A 691 3.27 -11.45 -24.44
N ASN A 692 2.15 -10.86 -24.05
CA ASN A 692 0.82 -11.31 -24.46
C ASN A 692 0.59 -11.13 -25.97
N GLU A 693 1.05 -10.02 -26.56
CA GLU A 693 1.07 -9.81 -28.02
C GLU A 693 1.91 -10.88 -28.74
N ILE A 694 3.10 -11.22 -28.22
CA ILE A 694 3.95 -12.29 -28.79
C ILE A 694 3.23 -13.64 -28.71
N ARG A 695 2.67 -14.00 -27.54
CA ARG A 695 1.96 -15.27 -27.32
C ARG A 695 0.69 -15.42 -28.17
N SER A 696 0.08 -14.32 -28.59
CA SER A 696 -1.06 -14.32 -29.52
C SER A 696 -0.69 -14.67 -30.97
N THR A 697 0.60 -14.81 -31.27
CA THR A 697 1.10 -15.12 -32.62
C THR A 697 1.26 -16.62 -32.80
N ASP A 698 0.79 -17.15 -33.94
CA ASP A 698 0.88 -18.57 -34.25
C ASP A 698 2.33 -19.07 -34.24
N GLY A 699 2.59 -20.13 -33.47
CA GLY A 699 3.92 -20.71 -33.28
C GLY A 699 4.72 -20.13 -32.11
N LEU A 700 4.23 -19.07 -31.46
CA LEU A 700 4.89 -18.40 -30.32
C LEU A 700 4.07 -18.45 -29.02
N GLN A 701 3.02 -19.29 -28.96
CA GLN A 701 2.11 -19.36 -27.80
C GLN A 701 2.83 -19.71 -26.48
N MET A 702 3.95 -20.43 -26.57
CA MET A 702 4.75 -20.87 -25.41
C MET A 702 5.85 -19.87 -25.02
N PHE A 703 5.96 -18.71 -25.68
CA PHE A 703 7.01 -17.72 -25.41
C PHE A 703 7.06 -17.33 -23.91
N LEU A 704 8.19 -17.56 -23.25
CA LEU A 704 8.41 -17.33 -21.81
C LEU A 704 7.37 -18.00 -20.89
N SER A 705 6.69 -19.05 -21.34
CA SER A 705 5.74 -19.79 -20.49
C SER A 705 6.50 -20.67 -19.49
N PRO A 706 5.91 -20.98 -18.32
CA PRO A 706 6.48 -21.96 -17.40
C PRO A 706 6.82 -23.27 -18.13
N MET A 707 7.95 -23.84 -17.76
CA MET A 707 8.45 -25.05 -18.41
C MET A 707 7.59 -26.26 -18.05
N SER A 708 7.14 -26.99 -19.06
CA SER A 708 6.36 -28.21 -18.85
C SER A 708 7.26 -29.40 -18.48
N PHE A 709 6.69 -30.35 -17.73
CA PHE A 709 7.34 -31.60 -17.37
C PHE A 709 7.87 -32.36 -18.61
N LEU A 710 7.09 -32.40 -19.69
CA LEU A 710 7.47 -33.09 -20.92
C LEU A 710 8.69 -32.46 -21.61
N SER A 711 8.77 -31.13 -21.59
CA SER A 711 9.94 -30.39 -22.11
C SER A 711 11.21 -30.76 -21.34
N PHE A 712 11.09 -30.89 -20.02
CA PHE A 712 12.21 -31.28 -19.16
C PHE A 712 12.67 -32.71 -19.39
N VAL A 713 11.74 -33.67 -19.42
CA VAL A 713 12.09 -35.09 -19.56
C VAL A 713 12.71 -35.38 -20.94
N SER A 714 12.33 -34.62 -21.96
CA SER A 714 12.84 -34.83 -23.33
C SER A 714 14.22 -34.21 -23.59
N SER A 715 14.76 -33.45 -22.63
CA SER A 715 16.03 -32.74 -22.82
C SER A 715 17.25 -33.65 -22.54
N PRO A 716 18.37 -33.51 -23.30
CA PRO A 716 19.61 -34.23 -23.04
C PRO A 716 20.14 -33.90 -21.65
N ARG A 717 20.55 -34.92 -20.88
CA ARG A 717 20.97 -34.78 -19.48
C ARG A 717 22.20 -35.63 -19.18
N LEU A 718 22.99 -35.21 -18.20
CA LEU A 718 24.27 -35.85 -17.84
C LEU A 718 24.16 -36.89 -16.71
N GLY A 719 22.97 -37.08 -16.12
CA GLY A 719 22.76 -38.00 -15.00
C GLY A 719 21.32 -38.00 -14.49
N ASP A 720 21.06 -38.85 -13.49
CA ASP A 720 19.75 -38.94 -12.83
C ASP A 720 19.54 -37.71 -11.94
N ILE A 721 18.34 -37.14 -12.00
CA ILE A 721 18.01 -35.90 -11.29
C ILE A 721 17.17 -36.23 -10.07
N VAL A 722 17.60 -35.76 -8.91
CA VAL A 722 16.94 -35.99 -7.63
C VAL A 722 16.38 -34.67 -7.12
N VAL A 723 15.06 -34.54 -7.20
CA VAL A 723 14.32 -33.41 -6.66
C VAL A 723 13.85 -33.77 -5.25
N ILE A 724 14.25 -33.01 -4.24
CA ILE A 724 13.86 -33.28 -2.85
C ILE A 724 12.89 -32.20 -2.38
N ASN A 725 11.68 -32.58 -1.99
CA ASN A 725 10.72 -31.71 -1.32
C ASN A 725 10.82 -31.86 0.20
N MET A 726 11.16 -30.77 0.88
CA MET A 726 11.21 -30.69 2.34
C MET A 726 9.95 -30.00 2.87
N HIS A 727 8.91 -30.78 3.17
CA HIS A 727 7.67 -30.27 3.76
C HIS A 727 7.52 -30.69 5.23
N ARG A 728 6.79 -29.89 6.03
CA ARG A 728 6.60 -30.16 7.47
C ARG A 728 5.84 -31.46 7.74
N SER A 729 4.94 -31.85 6.82
CA SER A 729 4.10 -33.04 6.97
C SER A 729 4.69 -34.29 6.33
N ARG A 730 5.57 -34.13 5.33
CA ARG A 730 6.18 -35.21 4.56
C ARG A 730 7.49 -34.73 3.92
N CYS A 731 8.46 -35.61 3.77
CA CYS A 731 9.67 -35.33 3.00
C CYS A 731 9.83 -36.43 1.96
N ASP A 732 10.12 -36.04 0.73
CA ASP A 732 10.04 -36.92 -0.42
C ASP A 732 11.14 -36.57 -1.42
N ALA A 733 11.70 -37.59 -2.06
CA ALA A 733 12.51 -37.43 -3.26
C ALA A 733 11.71 -37.90 -4.49
N ILE A 734 11.79 -37.11 -5.55
CA ILE A 734 11.29 -37.46 -6.88
C ILE A 734 12.53 -37.60 -7.77
N VAL A 735 12.79 -38.82 -8.23
CA VAL A 735 13.91 -39.10 -9.12
C VAL A 735 13.43 -39.11 -10.55
N LEU A 736 14.19 -38.46 -11.43
CA LEU A 736 14.01 -38.44 -12.87
C LEU A 736 15.18 -39.21 -13.48
N PRO A 737 15.01 -40.51 -13.75
CA PRO A 737 16.08 -41.34 -14.27
C PRO A 737 16.42 -40.92 -15.71
N LEU A 738 17.69 -41.01 -16.08
CA LEU A 738 18.22 -40.59 -17.38
C LEU A 738 17.51 -41.30 -18.56
N ASN A 739 17.20 -42.59 -18.38
CA ASN A 739 16.64 -43.45 -19.43
C ASN A 739 15.14 -43.77 -19.23
N ALA A 740 14.45 -43.07 -18.32
CA ALA A 740 13.04 -43.33 -18.03
C ALA A 740 12.20 -42.05 -18.15
N MET A 741 11.05 -42.18 -18.81
CA MET A 741 10.10 -41.07 -18.96
C MET A 741 9.26 -40.81 -17.70
N SER A 742 9.16 -41.81 -16.80
CA SER A 742 8.35 -41.71 -15.59
C SER A 742 9.19 -41.35 -14.36
N PRO A 743 8.73 -40.38 -13.54
CA PRO A 743 9.39 -40.04 -12.29
C PRO A 743 9.20 -41.17 -11.26
N VAL A 744 10.24 -41.43 -10.48
CA VAL A 744 10.24 -42.40 -9.39
C VAL A 744 10.13 -41.66 -8.06
N HIS A 745 9.02 -41.86 -7.35
CA HIS A 745 8.82 -41.31 -6.01
C HIS A 745 9.47 -42.18 -4.94
N VAL A 746 10.21 -41.55 -4.03
CA VAL A 746 10.91 -42.15 -2.91
C VAL A 746 10.54 -41.40 -1.62
N PRO A 747 9.67 -41.95 -0.76
CA PRO A 747 9.38 -41.35 0.54
C PRO A 747 10.61 -41.34 1.46
N LEU A 748 10.82 -40.25 2.22
CA LEU A 748 11.95 -40.08 3.14
C LEU A 748 11.48 -39.95 4.61
N PRO A 749 10.78 -40.94 5.18
CA PRO A 749 10.19 -40.83 6.52
C PRO A 749 11.23 -40.71 7.64
N ALA A 750 12.47 -41.14 7.40
CA ALA A 750 13.55 -41.08 8.38
C ALA A 750 14.14 -39.67 8.55
N PHE A 751 13.87 -38.74 7.62
CA PHE A 751 14.47 -37.41 7.59
C PHE A 751 13.39 -36.31 7.46
N SER A 752 12.95 -35.78 8.60
CA SER A 752 11.94 -34.73 8.68
C SER A 752 12.49 -33.33 8.42
N TYR A 753 11.59 -32.37 8.15
CA TYR A 753 11.92 -30.94 8.06
C TYR A 753 12.68 -30.44 9.29
N ASP A 754 12.22 -30.77 10.51
CA ASP A 754 12.88 -30.35 11.75
C ASP A 754 14.28 -30.95 11.91
N LYS A 755 14.53 -32.17 11.41
CA LYS A 755 15.88 -32.76 11.40
C LYS A 755 16.79 -32.01 10.44
N ALA A 756 16.29 -31.53 9.31
CA ALA A 756 17.06 -30.71 8.38
C ALA A 756 17.44 -29.35 9.01
N ILE A 757 16.49 -28.69 9.70
CA ILE A 757 16.76 -27.47 10.47
C ILE A 757 17.81 -27.72 11.55
N TYR A 758 17.65 -28.79 12.35
CA TYR A 758 18.61 -29.15 13.38
C TYR A 758 20.00 -29.41 12.80
N ALA A 759 20.10 -30.18 11.71
CA ALA A 759 21.36 -30.47 11.04
C ALA A 759 22.04 -29.19 10.50
N ARG A 760 21.26 -28.26 9.94
CA ARG A 760 21.75 -26.97 9.46
C ARG A 760 22.28 -26.11 10.61
N ASN A 761 21.51 -25.98 11.69
CA ASN A 761 21.93 -25.20 12.86
C ASN A 761 23.21 -25.79 13.47
N LEU A 762 23.30 -27.12 13.56
CA LEU A 762 24.49 -27.81 14.04
C LEU A 762 25.71 -27.55 13.13
N LEU A 763 25.52 -27.47 11.82
CA LEU A 763 26.56 -27.10 10.86
C LEU A 763 27.00 -25.64 11.03
N LEU A 764 26.05 -24.70 11.17
CA LEU A 764 26.33 -23.27 11.37
C LEU A 764 27.04 -22.98 12.70
N GLU A 765 26.61 -23.60 13.80
CA GLU A 765 27.30 -23.53 15.10
C GLU A 765 28.74 -24.01 14.99
N SER A 766 28.96 -25.08 14.22
CA SER A 766 30.31 -25.59 13.98
C SER A 766 31.16 -24.57 13.23
N SER A 767 30.60 -23.78 12.31
CA SER A 767 31.28 -22.77 11.49
C SER A 767 31.57 -21.46 12.24
N SER A 768 30.64 -20.97 13.07
CA SER A 768 30.73 -19.68 13.80
C SER A 768 31.90 -19.54 14.80
N ALA A 769 32.57 -20.64 15.15
CA ALA A 769 33.77 -20.63 15.99
C ALA A 769 35.03 -20.06 15.30
N THR A 770 34.90 -19.44 14.12
CA THR A 770 35.97 -18.69 13.43
C THR A 770 35.98 -17.19 13.74
N ASP A 771 34.96 -16.66 14.41
CA ASP A 771 35.05 -15.30 14.96
C ASP A 771 35.96 -15.32 16.20
N ILE A 772 37.12 -14.67 16.01
CA ILE A 772 38.25 -14.57 16.92
C ILE A 772 37.77 -14.01 18.27
N THR A 773 37.63 -14.91 19.25
CA THR A 773 37.77 -14.54 20.66
C THR A 773 39.03 -15.21 21.18
N GLU A 774 39.81 -14.48 21.97
CA GLU A 774 41.10 -14.88 22.58
C GLU A 774 41.06 -16.22 23.35
N HIS A 775 39.89 -16.84 23.53
CA HIS A 775 39.73 -18.16 24.15
C HIS A 775 40.06 -19.34 23.23
N ALA A 776 40.01 -19.18 21.89
CA ALA A 776 40.29 -20.28 20.95
C ALA A 776 41.77 -20.72 20.91
N GLU A 777 42.68 -19.82 21.30
CA GLU A 777 44.12 -20.10 21.32
C GLU A 777 44.54 -21.07 22.44
N ARG A 778 43.74 -21.21 23.51
CA ARG A 778 44.12 -22.02 24.68
C ARG A 778 43.92 -23.52 24.48
N HIS A 779 43.01 -23.97 23.60
CA HIS A 779 42.76 -25.40 23.34
C HIS A 779 42.32 -25.72 21.88
N PRO A 780 43.22 -25.55 20.88
CA PRO A 780 42.89 -25.74 19.46
C PRO A 780 42.48 -27.18 19.10
N VAL A 781 42.99 -28.19 19.82
CA VAL A 781 42.68 -29.61 19.56
C VAL A 781 41.24 -29.95 19.97
N PHE A 782 40.75 -29.42 21.09
CA PHE A 782 39.41 -29.74 21.60
C PHE A 782 38.30 -29.18 20.70
N HIS A 783 38.46 -27.94 20.23
CA HIS A 783 37.52 -27.32 19.28
C HIS A 783 37.48 -28.04 17.94
N ARG A 784 38.64 -28.49 17.43
CA ARG A 784 38.73 -29.26 16.17
C ARG A 784 38.03 -30.62 16.28
N VAL A 785 38.20 -31.33 17.39
CA VAL A 785 37.55 -32.64 17.64
C VAL A 785 36.03 -32.48 17.77
N LYS A 786 35.54 -31.46 18.50
CA LYS A 786 34.11 -31.18 18.64
C LYS A 786 33.47 -30.83 17.28
N ARG A 787 34.13 -29.98 16.47
CA ARG A 787 33.68 -29.60 15.11
C ARG A 787 33.61 -30.81 14.17
N MET A 788 34.64 -31.65 14.14
CA MET A 788 34.62 -32.90 13.36
C MET A 788 33.54 -33.88 13.85
N GLY A 789 33.28 -33.89 15.15
CA GLY A 789 32.17 -34.64 15.74
C GLY A 789 30.81 -34.17 15.22
N GLN A 790 30.53 -32.87 15.26
CA GLN A 790 29.24 -32.33 14.80
C GLN A 790 29.02 -32.56 13.30
N LEU A 791 30.04 -32.29 12.46
CA LEU A 791 29.96 -32.53 11.02
C LEU A 791 29.70 -34.00 10.70
N SER A 792 30.41 -34.93 11.34
CA SER A 792 30.20 -36.36 11.11
C SER A 792 28.79 -36.84 11.48
N LEU A 793 28.13 -36.23 12.46
CA LEU A 793 26.72 -36.51 12.78
C LEU A 793 25.77 -36.02 11.70
N VAL A 794 26.00 -34.81 11.18
CA VAL A 794 25.22 -34.25 10.08
C VAL A 794 25.34 -35.14 8.84
N LEU A 795 26.56 -35.49 8.44
CA LEU A 795 26.82 -36.33 7.26
C LEU A 795 26.24 -37.74 7.40
N GLN A 796 26.26 -38.31 8.60
CA GLN A 796 25.64 -39.61 8.88
C GLN A 796 24.10 -39.54 8.85
N SER A 797 23.52 -38.44 9.33
CA SER A 797 22.07 -38.18 9.27
C SER A 797 21.59 -38.05 7.83
N LEU A 798 22.34 -37.32 6.99
CA LEU A 798 22.06 -37.20 5.55
C LEU A 798 22.20 -38.56 4.84
N TRP A 799 23.22 -39.34 5.20
CA TRP A 799 23.43 -40.67 4.62
C TRP A 799 22.26 -41.62 4.90
N THR A 800 21.93 -41.79 6.18
CA THR A 800 20.91 -42.75 6.62
C THR A 800 19.49 -42.29 6.29
N GLY A 801 19.24 -40.98 6.32
CA GLY A 801 17.90 -40.41 6.13
C GLY A 801 17.52 -40.15 4.67
N ILE A 802 18.49 -39.85 3.80
CA ILE A 802 18.25 -39.43 2.41
C ILE A 802 19.00 -40.32 1.41
N VAL A 803 20.33 -40.34 1.50
CA VAL A 803 21.16 -40.85 0.41
C VAL A 803 21.10 -42.37 0.27
N SER A 804 21.27 -43.12 1.36
CA SER A 804 21.25 -44.59 1.33
C SER A 804 19.90 -45.15 0.85
N PRO A 805 18.73 -44.69 1.35
CA PRO A 805 17.43 -45.10 0.82
C PRO A 805 17.28 -44.84 -0.69
N LEU A 806 17.81 -43.70 -1.15
CA LEU A 806 17.74 -43.31 -2.56
C LEU A 806 18.64 -44.17 -3.44
N LEU A 807 19.91 -44.35 -3.06
CA LEU A 807 20.84 -45.21 -3.80
C LEU A 807 20.35 -46.67 -3.85
N ASN A 808 19.74 -47.16 -2.77
CA ASN A 808 19.13 -48.49 -2.74
C ASN A 808 17.99 -48.59 -3.76
N ARG A 809 17.13 -47.58 -3.83
CA ARG A 809 16.01 -47.55 -4.77
C ARG A 809 16.45 -47.47 -6.23
N LEU A 810 17.56 -46.80 -6.51
CA LEU A 810 18.16 -46.69 -7.84
C LEU A 810 19.03 -47.90 -8.22
N GLY A 811 19.30 -48.82 -7.28
CA GLY A 811 20.18 -49.97 -7.50
C GLY A 811 21.66 -49.60 -7.64
N TYR A 812 22.08 -48.46 -7.08
CA TYR A 812 23.46 -47.97 -7.15
C TYR A 812 24.37 -48.60 -6.09
N LEU A 813 23.79 -49.19 -5.03
CA LEU A 813 24.57 -49.83 -3.96
C LEU A 813 25.29 -51.11 -4.43
N ASP A 814 24.82 -51.75 -5.50
CA ASP A 814 25.30 -53.06 -5.96
C ASP A 814 26.34 -53.00 -7.12
N LYS A 815 26.76 -51.81 -7.58
CA LYS A 815 27.64 -51.65 -8.77
C LYS A 815 28.73 -50.56 -8.63
N PRO A 816 29.97 -50.90 -8.24
CA PRO A 816 31.07 -49.96 -8.37
C PRO A 816 32.13 -50.47 -9.36
N ASP A 817 32.01 -50.08 -10.64
CA ASP A 817 33.24 -49.79 -11.39
C ASP A 817 33.64 -48.36 -11.04
N GLN A 818 34.69 -48.20 -10.22
CA GLN A 818 35.17 -46.87 -9.81
C GLN A 818 35.59 -46.00 -11.01
N LYS A 819 35.80 -46.59 -12.19
CA LYS A 819 36.11 -45.85 -13.42
C LYS A 819 34.88 -45.24 -14.09
N SER A 820 33.66 -45.64 -13.73
CA SER A 820 32.43 -45.19 -14.36
C SER A 820 31.28 -45.06 -13.34
N LEU A 821 31.46 -44.16 -12.37
CA LEU A 821 30.41 -43.85 -11.40
C LEU A 821 29.25 -43.08 -12.09
N PRO A 822 27.98 -43.41 -11.80
CA PRO A 822 26.84 -42.64 -12.28
C PRO A 822 26.83 -41.23 -11.68
N ARG A 823 26.23 -40.28 -12.40
CA ARG A 823 26.06 -38.90 -11.93
C ARG A 823 24.67 -38.69 -11.34
N LEU A 824 24.62 -38.13 -10.14
CA LEU A 824 23.41 -37.67 -9.46
C LEU A 824 23.40 -36.14 -9.40
N ILE A 825 22.32 -35.54 -9.89
CA ILE A 825 22.12 -34.08 -9.87
C ILE A 825 21.06 -33.75 -8.82
N TRP A 826 21.47 -33.08 -7.75
CA TRP A 826 20.64 -32.70 -6.62
C TRP A 826 19.93 -31.37 -6.88
N CYS A 827 18.61 -31.38 -6.83
CA CYS A 827 17.76 -30.21 -6.70
C CYS A 827 17.10 -30.24 -5.31
N THR A 828 17.80 -29.67 -4.32
CA THR A 828 17.38 -29.68 -2.91
C THR A 828 16.52 -28.47 -2.58
N THR A 829 15.55 -28.59 -1.66
CA THR A 829 14.66 -27.50 -1.24
C THR A 829 14.84 -27.14 0.23
N GLY A 830 14.45 -25.92 0.59
CA GLY A 830 14.37 -25.47 1.98
C GLY A 830 15.70 -25.63 2.73
N PRO A 831 15.70 -26.09 3.99
CA PRO A 831 16.93 -26.17 4.80
C PRO A 831 18.03 -27.06 4.20
N LEU A 832 17.68 -27.98 3.30
CA LEU A 832 18.61 -28.92 2.69
C LEU A 832 19.55 -28.26 1.65
N THR A 833 19.22 -27.06 1.15
CA THR A 833 20.05 -26.33 0.18
C THR A 833 21.43 -25.95 0.73
N THR A 834 21.52 -25.76 2.04
CA THR A 834 22.77 -25.43 2.77
C THR A 834 23.50 -26.65 3.34
N LEU A 835 23.01 -27.87 3.09
CA LEU A 835 23.57 -29.09 3.67
C LEU A 835 24.39 -29.88 2.63
N PRO A 836 25.60 -30.38 3.01
CA PRO A 836 26.54 -31.01 2.09
C PRO A 836 26.14 -32.47 1.78
N THR A 837 25.04 -32.64 1.05
CA THR A 837 24.51 -33.96 0.62
C THR A 837 25.53 -34.76 -0.18
N HIS A 838 26.37 -34.10 -0.98
CA HIS A 838 27.49 -34.68 -1.73
C HIS A 838 28.60 -35.28 -0.85
N ALA A 839 28.62 -34.97 0.45
CA ALA A 839 29.56 -35.52 1.42
C ALA A 839 28.88 -36.47 2.41
N ALA A 840 27.61 -36.84 2.20
CA ALA A 840 26.90 -37.75 3.07
C ALA A 840 27.63 -39.10 3.18
N GLY A 841 27.82 -39.58 4.41
CA GLY A 841 28.48 -40.84 4.67
C GLY A 841 28.67 -41.14 6.17
N CYS A 842 29.08 -42.36 6.47
CA CYS A 842 29.37 -42.80 7.83
C CYS A 842 30.87 -42.63 8.15
N TYR A 843 31.25 -41.49 8.76
CA TYR A 843 32.66 -41.17 9.03
C TYR A 843 33.20 -41.69 10.37
N ARG A 844 32.30 -42.11 11.28
CA ARG A 844 32.67 -42.58 12.63
C ARG A 844 32.81 -44.10 12.75
N ASN A 845 32.28 -44.85 11.78
CA ASN A 845 32.29 -46.30 11.78
C ASN A 845 33.39 -46.82 10.84
N TYR A 846 33.77 -48.10 10.94
CA TYR A 846 34.65 -48.77 9.97
C TYR A 846 34.00 -48.95 8.58
N SER A 847 32.73 -48.59 8.42
CA SER A 847 32.05 -48.60 7.12
C SER A 847 32.68 -47.54 6.21
N SER A 848 32.98 -47.93 4.97
CA SER A 848 33.45 -47.03 3.92
C SER A 848 32.30 -46.33 3.17
N ASP A 849 31.07 -46.38 3.69
CA ASP A 849 29.90 -45.95 2.93
C ASP A 849 29.81 -44.43 2.89
N ARG A 850 30.17 -43.88 1.73
CA ARG A 850 30.21 -42.46 1.44
C ARG A 850 29.73 -42.29 0.02
N ILE A 851 28.92 -41.28 -0.22
CA ILE A 851 28.24 -41.15 -1.52
C ILE A 851 29.19 -41.10 -2.71
N TYR A 852 30.36 -40.49 -2.55
CA TYR A 852 31.38 -40.41 -3.60
C TYR A 852 32.00 -41.76 -4.00
N ASN A 853 31.74 -42.84 -3.24
CA ASN A 853 32.09 -44.21 -3.64
C ASN A 853 31.05 -44.84 -4.59
N TYR A 854 29.85 -44.24 -4.70
CA TYR A 854 28.72 -44.79 -5.47
C TYR A 854 28.25 -43.87 -6.59
N ALA A 855 28.40 -42.54 -6.46
CA ALA A 855 27.93 -41.59 -7.45
C ALA A 855 28.71 -40.26 -7.42
N ILE A 856 28.84 -39.64 -8.59
CA ILE A 856 29.32 -38.26 -8.74
C ILE A 856 28.16 -37.33 -8.43
N SER A 857 28.28 -36.50 -7.40
CA SER A 857 27.25 -35.54 -7.02
C SER A 857 27.43 -34.20 -7.75
N SER A 858 26.34 -33.62 -8.22
CA SER A 858 26.26 -32.27 -8.78
C SER A 858 25.01 -31.58 -8.27
N TYR A 859 24.96 -30.25 -8.28
CA TYR A 859 23.80 -29.48 -7.82
C TYR A 859 23.23 -28.66 -8.96
N THR A 860 21.92 -28.45 -8.93
CA THR A 860 21.26 -27.49 -9.83
C THR A 860 20.36 -26.55 -9.02
N PRO A 861 20.41 -25.23 -9.27
CA PRO A 861 19.56 -24.27 -8.57
C PRO A 861 18.07 -24.46 -8.93
N ASN A 862 17.81 -24.77 -10.20
CA ASN A 862 16.51 -25.10 -10.76
C ASN A 862 16.69 -26.08 -11.94
N LEU A 863 15.59 -26.61 -12.47
CA LEU A 863 15.62 -27.58 -13.55
C LEU A 863 15.88 -26.93 -14.91
N SER A 864 15.41 -25.69 -15.12
CA SER A 864 15.64 -24.93 -16.34
C SER A 864 17.12 -24.66 -16.62
N ALA A 865 17.95 -24.55 -15.59
CA ALA A 865 19.40 -24.38 -15.70
C ALA A 865 20.09 -25.56 -16.40
N LEU A 866 19.48 -26.75 -16.39
CA LEU A 866 19.99 -27.95 -17.06
C LEU A 866 19.58 -28.02 -18.54
N ILE A 867 18.51 -27.34 -18.93
CA ILE A 867 18.05 -27.28 -20.32
C ILE A 867 18.71 -26.10 -21.00
N ARG A 868 19.94 -26.30 -21.48
CA ARG A 868 20.61 -25.33 -22.35
C ARG A 868 20.92 -26.00 -23.69
N PRO A 869 20.76 -25.29 -24.82
CA PRO A 869 21.11 -25.85 -26.12
C PRO A 869 22.57 -26.24 -26.11
N GLU A 870 22.88 -27.45 -26.59
CA GLU A 870 24.25 -27.92 -26.77
C GLU A 870 25.01 -26.90 -27.60
N ARG A 871 25.87 -26.10 -26.95
CA ARG A 871 26.83 -25.26 -27.65
C ARG A 871 27.86 -26.21 -28.24
N SER A 872 28.02 -26.17 -29.56
CA SER A 872 29.01 -26.98 -30.25
C SER A 872 30.38 -26.86 -29.56
N PRO A 873 31.05 -27.96 -29.19
CA PRO A 873 32.35 -27.93 -28.51
C PRO A 873 33.48 -27.27 -29.31
N SER A 874 33.23 -26.85 -30.56
CA SER A 874 34.19 -26.21 -31.47
C SER A 874 34.55 -24.75 -31.12
N ASN A 875 34.00 -24.15 -30.06
CA ASN A 875 34.16 -22.73 -29.75
C ASN A 875 34.98 -22.42 -28.47
N PHE A 876 35.76 -23.37 -27.95
CA PHE A 876 36.59 -23.12 -26.76
C PHE A 876 37.63 -22.00 -27.01
N ARG A 877 37.62 -20.95 -26.18
CA ARG A 877 38.46 -19.74 -26.33
C ARG A 877 39.62 -19.64 -25.34
N GLY A 878 39.86 -20.67 -24.54
CA GLY A 878 40.94 -20.71 -23.56
C GLY A 878 40.48 -20.42 -22.13
N ILE A 879 41.47 -20.21 -21.27
CA ILE A 879 41.32 -20.13 -19.81
C ILE A 879 41.85 -18.79 -19.33
N ILE A 880 41.11 -18.13 -18.44
CA ILE A 880 41.60 -17.00 -17.68
C ILE A 880 41.69 -17.34 -16.19
N ALA A 881 42.85 -17.09 -15.59
CA ALA A 881 43.09 -17.27 -14.16
C ALA A 881 43.34 -15.92 -13.49
N ILE A 882 42.52 -15.60 -12.50
CA ILE A 882 42.54 -14.37 -11.73
C ILE A 882 43.02 -14.68 -10.32
N GLY A 883 44.11 -14.04 -9.90
CA GLY A 883 44.72 -14.21 -8.58
C GLY A 883 44.81 -12.90 -7.82
N HIS A 884 44.12 -12.81 -6.69
CA HIS A 884 44.26 -11.68 -5.79
C HIS A 884 44.32 -12.14 -4.34
N ALA A 885 45.53 -12.14 -3.78
CA ALA A 885 45.78 -12.67 -2.44
C ALA A 885 45.34 -11.73 -1.31
N TYR A 886 45.23 -10.42 -1.57
CA TYR A 886 44.99 -9.40 -0.55
C TYR A 886 43.53 -8.96 -0.55
N ALA A 887 43.02 -8.54 0.60
CA ALA A 887 41.76 -7.82 0.69
C ALA A 887 41.79 -6.88 1.90
N THR A 888 41.08 -5.76 1.81
CA THR A 888 41.02 -4.76 2.88
C THR A 888 40.43 -5.40 4.14
N GLY A 889 41.23 -5.49 5.21
CA GLY A 889 40.79 -6.08 6.49
C GLY A 889 40.98 -7.60 6.63
N SER A 890 41.52 -8.30 5.63
CA SER A 890 41.72 -9.76 5.66
C SER A 890 43.20 -10.16 5.57
N SER A 891 43.55 -11.33 6.11
CA SER A 891 44.89 -11.91 5.95
C SER A 891 45.16 -12.34 4.50
N PRO A 892 46.40 -12.23 3.99
CA PRO A 892 46.73 -12.65 2.63
C PRO A 892 46.49 -14.15 2.40
N LEU A 893 46.01 -14.51 1.21
CA LEU A 893 45.87 -15.91 0.77
C LEU A 893 47.23 -16.45 0.26
N PRO A 894 47.91 -17.36 0.99
CA PRO A 894 49.30 -17.73 0.68
C PRO A 894 49.44 -18.64 -0.56
N GLY A 895 48.36 -19.30 -0.99
CA GLY A 895 48.39 -20.31 -2.05
C GLY A 895 48.09 -19.79 -3.46
N THR A 896 47.56 -18.57 -3.60
CA THR A 896 46.98 -18.04 -4.85
C THR A 896 47.94 -18.13 -6.04
N THR A 897 49.19 -17.66 -5.87
CA THR A 897 50.20 -17.69 -6.94
C THR A 897 50.61 -19.11 -7.29
N ALA A 898 50.76 -19.98 -6.29
CA ALA A 898 51.14 -21.38 -6.51
C ALA A 898 50.04 -22.17 -7.22
N GLU A 899 48.77 -21.90 -6.89
CA GLU A 899 47.60 -22.46 -7.56
C GLU A 899 47.57 -22.07 -9.04
N ILE A 900 47.69 -20.78 -9.36
CA ILE A 900 47.70 -20.29 -10.75
C ILE A 900 48.86 -20.87 -11.56
N ASN A 901 50.07 -20.91 -10.99
CA ASN A 901 51.23 -21.52 -11.62
C ASN A 901 50.98 -23.01 -11.96
N SER A 902 50.28 -23.73 -11.09
CA SER A 902 49.98 -25.16 -11.28
C SER A 902 48.95 -25.37 -12.38
N ILE A 903 47.96 -24.48 -12.48
CA ILE A 903 46.96 -24.51 -13.55
C ILE A 903 47.64 -24.21 -14.89
N GLU A 904 48.39 -23.12 -14.98
CA GLU A 904 49.12 -22.71 -16.19
C GLU A 904 50.04 -23.84 -16.70
N ALA A 905 50.75 -24.52 -15.79
CA ALA A 905 51.59 -25.65 -16.11
C ALA A 905 50.81 -26.86 -16.67
N SER A 906 49.58 -27.07 -16.21
CA SER A 906 48.71 -28.20 -16.58
C SER A 906 47.87 -27.92 -17.83
N THR A 907 47.72 -26.66 -18.23
CA THR A 907 46.84 -26.23 -19.33
C THR A 907 47.58 -25.72 -20.55
N LYS A 908 48.82 -26.21 -20.80
CA LYS A 908 49.63 -25.83 -21.97
C LYS A 908 49.00 -26.14 -23.34
N TRP A 909 47.94 -26.94 -23.35
CA TRP A 909 47.16 -27.28 -24.54
C TRP A 909 46.16 -26.17 -24.94
N ALA A 910 45.96 -25.15 -24.08
CA ALA A 910 44.99 -24.07 -24.27
C ALA A 910 45.66 -22.68 -24.25
N LYS A 911 44.99 -21.68 -24.84
CA LYS A 911 45.30 -20.27 -24.58
C LYS A 911 45.06 -19.99 -23.09
N PHE A 912 46.04 -19.42 -22.40
CA PHE A 912 45.98 -19.09 -20.98
C PHE A 912 46.26 -17.61 -20.76
N THR A 913 45.37 -16.92 -20.04
CA THR A 913 45.51 -15.52 -19.64
C THR A 913 45.61 -15.44 -18.13
N ARG A 914 46.67 -14.79 -17.62
CA ARG A 914 46.92 -14.60 -16.19
C ARG A 914 46.68 -13.15 -15.79
N LEU A 915 45.80 -12.91 -14.83
CA LEU A 915 45.62 -11.62 -14.17
C LEU A 915 45.93 -11.78 -12.68
N GLU A 916 46.99 -11.14 -12.19
CA GLU A 916 47.40 -11.28 -10.79
C GLU A 916 47.81 -9.95 -10.16
N GLY A 917 47.53 -9.80 -8.86
CA GLY A 917 47.92 -8.62 -8.10
C GLY A 917 47.32 -7.36 -8.69
N ARG A 918 48.14 -6.37 -9.07
CA ARG A 918 47.70 -5.09 -9.65
C ARG A 918 47.00 -5.22 -11.02
N ASN A 919 47.19 -6.34 -11.70
CA ASN A 919 46.57 -6.61 -13.00
C ASN A 919 45.20 -7.26 -12.87
N ALA A 920 44.83 -7.76 -11.68
CA ALA A 920 43.51 -8.34 -11.42
C ALA A 920 42.53 -7.22 -11.04
N THR A 921 42.13 -6.41 -12.03
CA THR A 921 41.13 -5.34 -11.85
C THR A 921 39.74 -5.78 -12.29
N VAL A 922 38.69 -5.10 -11.84
CA VAL A 922 37.30 -5.36 -12.26
C VAL A 922 37.16 -5.30 -13.78
N GLU A 923 37.70 -4.25 -14.41
CA GLU A 923 37.61 -4.06 -15.86
C GLU A 923 38.35 -5.15 -16.65
N SER A 924 39.59 -5.46 -16.28
CA SER A 924 40.40 -6.47 -16.97
C SER A 924 39.81 -7.87 -16.80
N THR A 925 39.25 -8.16 -15.63
CA THR A 925 38.58 -9.44 -15.35
C THR A 925 37.32 -9.60 -16.20
N LEU A 926 36.44 -8.59 -16.26
CA LEU A 926 35.22 -8.64 -17.08
C LEU A 926 35.54 -8.83 -18.57
N ARG A 927 36.48 -8.05 -19.12
CA ARG A 927 36.95 -8.24 -20.52
C ARG A 927 37.51 -9.64 -20.73
N GLY A 928 38.28 -10.11 -19.77
CA GLY A 928 38.83 -11.46 -19.80
C GLY A 928 37.75 -12.55 -19.80
N MET A 929 36.69 -12.39 -19.01
CA MET A 929 35.55 -13.31 -18.98
C MET A 929 34.75 -13.29 -20.28
N GLU A 930 34.62 -12.14 -20.95
CA GLU A 930 33.97 -12.03 -22.27
C GLU A 930 34.72 -12.82 -23.35
N ASP A 931 36.06 -12.87 -23.27
CA ASP A 931 36.93 -13.44 -24.30
C ASP A 931 37.30 -14.92 -24.09
N HIS A 932 37.04 -15.51 -22.93
CA HIS A 932 37.50 -16.86 -22.57
C HIS A 932 36.34 -17.77 -22.18
N SER A 933 36.53 -19.08 -22.39
CA SER A 933 35.51 -20.07 -22.05
C SER A 933 35.53 -20.45 -20.58
N TRP A 934 36.73 -20.53 -20.01
CA TRP A 934 36.94 -20.96 -18.63
C TRP A 934 37.48 -19.83 -17.78
N VAL A 935 36.91 -19.66 -16.58
CA VAL A 935 37.39 -18.69 -15.58
C VAL A 935 37.81 -19.43 -14.31
N HIS A 936 38.96 -19.05 -13.76
CA HIS A 936 39.43 -19.48 -12.46
C HIS A 936 39.63 -18.24 -11.58
N LEU A 937 38.91 -18.16 -10.46
CA LEU A 937 38.96 -17.05 -9.51
C LEU A 937 39.57 -17.53 -8.20
N ALA A 938 40.79 -17.07 -7.91
CA ALA A 938 41.50 -17.32 -6.67
C ALA A 938 41.67 -16.00 -5.90
N CYS A 939 40.65 -15.64 -5.12
CA CYS A 939 40.57 -14.38 -4.39
C CYS A 939 39.62 -14.48 -3.17
N HIS A 940 39.58 -13.43 -2.36
CA HIS A 940 38.54 -13.29 -1.35
C HIS A 940 37.19 -13.05 -2.01
N ALA A 941 36.12 -13.55 -1.40
CA ALA A 941 34.76 -13.29 -1.86
C ALA A 941 33.83 -13.12 -0.66
N THR A 942 32.79 -12.32 -0.86
CA THR A 942 31.81 -12.02 0.17
C THR A 942 30.41 -12.24 -0.38
N GLN A 943 29.57 -12.91 0.41
CA GLN A 943 28.15 -13.05 0.11
C GLN A 943 27.40 -11.98 0.90
N ASN A 944 26.66 -11.12 0.20
CA ASN A 944 25.80 -10.13 0.84
C ASN A 944 24.38 -10.69 0.95
N LEU A 945 23.94 -10.94 2.20
CA LEU A 945 22.62 -11.49 2.48
C LEU A 945 21.52 -10.44 2.31
N LEU A 946 21.79 -9.16 2.53
CA LEU A 946 20.77 -8.11 2.40
C LEU A 946 20.54 -7.72 0.95
N ASP A 947 21.61 -7.66 0.15
CA ASP A 947 21.55 -7.47 -1.29
C ASP A 947 22.39 -8.55 -2.00
N PRO A 948 21.73 -9.64 -2.44
CA PRO A 948 22.34 -10.69 -3.24
C PRO A 948 23.22 -10.25 -4.41
N ASN A 949 22.78 -9.22 -5.13
CA ASN A 949 23.46 -8.74 -6.34
C ASN A 949 24.78 -8.02 -6.02
N ALA A 950 24.93 -7.55 -4.79
CA ALA A 950 26.16 -6.98 -4.25
C ALA A 950 27.15 -8.04 -3.72
N SER A 951 26.81 -9.33 -3.77
CA SER A 951 27.80 -10.40 -3.51
C SER A 951 28.92 -10.30 -4.54
N ALA A 952 30.17 -10.42 -4.11
CA ALA A 952 31.30 -10.05 -4.95
C ALA A 952 32.58 -10.86 -4.72
N PHE A 953 33.39 -10.91 -5.78
CA PHE A 953 34.80 -11.29 -5.72
C PHE A 953 35.66 -10.04 -5.51
N GLN A 954 36.53 -10.05 -4.51
CA GLN A 954 37.37 -8.90 -4.18
C GLN A 954 38.61 -8.89 -5.07
N LEU A 955 38.74 -7.84 -5.86
CA LEU A 955 39.82 -7.62 -6.81
C LEU A 955 40.68 -6.42 -6.38
N HIS A 956 41.73 -6.11 -7.13
CA HIS A 956 42.71 -5.09 -6.73
C HIS A 956 42.14 -3.67 -6.59
N ASP A 957 41.20 -3.30 -7.46
CA ASP A 957 40.61 -1.96 -7.55
C ASP A 957 39.16 -1.88 -7.05
N GLY A 958 38.61 -2.98 -6.53
CA GLY A 958 37.26 -3.02 -5.98
C GLY A 958 36.59 -4.38 -6.09
N ASP A 959 35.28 -4.39 -5.89
CA ASP A 959 34.45 -5.59 -5.85
C ASP A 959 33.88 -5.91 -7.24
N LEU A 960 34.18 -7.10 -7.76
CA LEU A 960 33.51 -7.67 -8.92
C LEU A 960 32.19 -8.30 -8.47
N THR A 961 31.13 -7.50 -8.50
CA THR A 961 29.79 -7.90 -8.04
C THR A 961 29.08 -8.84 -9.03
N LEU A 962 28.15 -9.64 -8.53
CA LEU A 962 27.23 -10.43 -9.38
C LEU A 962 26.43 -9.53 -10.32
N ALA A 963 26.02 -8.34 -9.90
CA ALA A 963 25.38 -7.36 -10.78
C ALA A 963 26.26 -7.04 -11.99
N SER A 964 27.55 -6.78 -11.78
CA SER A 964 28.50 -6.47 -12.86
C SER A 964 28.74 -7.66 -13.78
N ILE A 965 28.89 -8.87 -13.24
CA ILE A 965 29.10 -10.09 -14.03
C ILE A 965 27.86 -10.38 -14.88
N THR A 966 26.68 -10.35 -14.26
CA THR A 966 25.44 -10.65 -14.97
C THR A 966 25.14 -9.61 -16.03
N GLN A 967 25.46 -8.33 -15.86
CA GLN A 967 25.27 -7.31 -16.91
C GLN A 967 26.10 -7.53 -18.19
N LYS A 968 27.13 -8.39 -18.17
CA LYS A 968 27.94 -8.68 -19.35
C LYS A 968 27.37 -9.84 -20.16
N SER A 969 27.43 -9.69 -21.49
CA SER A 969 27.19 -10.80 -22.40
C SER A 969 28.44 -11.68 -22.42
N LEU A 970 28.32 -12.91 -21.92
CA LEU A 970 29.40 -13.89 -21.87
C LEU A 970 29.13 -15.03 -22.88
N PRO A 971 29.33 -14.80 -24.19
CA PRO A 971 28.92 -15.74 -25.22
C PRO A 971 29.70 -17.06 -25.19
N TYR A 972 30.91 -17.06 -24.62
CA TYR A 972 31.78 -18.24 -24.54
C TYR A 972 31.81 -18.90 -23.17
N ALA A 973 31.11 -18.36 -22.16
CA ALA A 973 31.11 -18.90 -20.80
C ALA A 973 30.72 -20.38 -20.79
N ASP A 974 31.59 -21.20 -20.20
CA ASP A 974 31.44 -22.66 -20.16
C ASP A 974 31.73 -23.20 -18.75
N PHE A 975 32.93 -22.93 -18.21
CA PHE A 975 33.34 -23.42 -16.89
C PHE A 975 33.85 -22.31 -15.97
N ALA A 976 33.39 -22.31 -14.72
CA ALA A 976 33.92 -21.43 -13.67
C ALA A 976 34.42 -22.24 -12.47
N PHE A 977 35.66 -21.98 -12.05
CA PHE A 977 36.22 -22.51 -10.82
C PHE A 977 36.41 -21.39 -9.80
N LEU A 978 35.70 -21.47 -8.69
CA LEU A 978 35.67 -20.45 -7.65
C LEU A 978 36.49 -20.91 -6.45
N SER A 979 37.80 -20.65 -6.49
CA SER A 979 38.72 -20.83 -5.35
C SER A 979 38.63 -19.63 -4.41
N ALA A 980 37.43 -19.40 -3.87
CA ALA A 980 37.12 -18.24 -3.05
C ALA A 980 36.22 -18.61 -1.85
N CYS A 981 36.16 -17.73 -0.85
CA CYS A 981 35.36 -17.93 0.35
C CYS A 981 33.85 -17.76 0.08
N GLU A 982 33.01 -18.49 0.81
CA GLU A 982 31.55 -18.31 0.84
C GLU A 982 30.82 -18.42 -0.53
N THR A 983 31.40 -19.14 -1.48
CA THR A 983 30.90 -19.15 -2.87
C THR A 983 29.59 -19.92 -3.06
N ALA A 984 29.28 -20.87 -2.17
CA ALA A 984 28.03 -21.63 -2.13
C ALA A 984 27.40 -21.74 -0.73
N LYS A 985 27.55 -20.69 0.11
CA LYS A 985 27.05 -20.66 1.50
C LYS A 985 25.52 -20.58 1.60
N GLY A 986 24.86 -19.92 0.63
CA GLY A 986 23.40 -19.80 0.53
C GLY A 986 22.78 -18.85 1.56
N ASP A 987 21.46 -18.60 1.47
CA ASP A 987 20.71 -17.77 2.44
C ASP A 987 19.65 -18.61 3.16
N PRO A 988 19.73 -18.78 4.49
CA PRO A 988 18.71 -19.49 5.28
C PRO A 988 17.30 -18.89 5.22
N ARG A 989 17.15 -17.60 4.89
CA ARG A 989 15.87 -16.89 4.79
C ARG A 989 15.21 -17.08 3.43
N LEU A 990 16.01 -17.30 2.39
CA LEU A 990 15.59 -17.47 1.00
C LEU A 990 16.22 -18.74 0.39
N PRO A 991 16.05 -19.91 1.03
CA PRO A 991 16.80 -21.09 0.62
C PRO A 991 16.42 -21.57 -0.79
N ASP A 992 15.19 -21.29 -1.23
CA ASP A 992 14.67 -21.72 -2.54
C ASP A 992 14.94 -20.72 -3.68
N GLU A 993 15.45 -19.52 -3.38
CA GLU A 993 16.03 -18.60 -4.38
C GLU A 993 17.50 -18.91 -4.69
N VAL A 994 18.14 -19.80 -3.93
CA VAL A 994 19.50 -20.33 -4.16
C VAL A 994 20.52 -19.21 -4.40
N VAL A 995 20.56 -18.28 -3.45
CA VAL A 995 21.26 -17.02 -3.60
C VAL A 995 22.70 -17.11 -3.11
N HIS A 996 23.63 -17.45 -4.01
CA HIS A 996 25.07 -17.46 -3.74
C HIS A 996 25.88 -17.29 -5.03
N LEU A 997 27.18 -16.99 -4.91
CA LEU A 997 28.06 -16.66 -6.04
C LEU A 997 28.10 -17.74 -7.13
N ALA A 998 28.19 -19.02 -6.74
CA ALA A 998 28.21 -20.11 -7.72
C ALA A 998 26.92 -20.22 -8.56
N ALA A 999 25.74 -20.01 -7.94
CA ALA A 999 24.48 -19.96 -8.68
C ALA A 999 24.40 -18.73 -9.59
N GLY A 1000 24.91 -17.58 -9.11
CA GLY A 1000 25.03 -16.36 -9.92
C GLY A 1000 25.90 -16.55 -11.16
N MET A 1001 26.98 -17.33 -11.09
CA MET A 1001 27.81 -17.67 -12.25
C MET A 1001 27.06 -18.55 -13.27
N ILE A 1002 26.27 -19.52 -12.81
CA ILE A 1002 25.39 -20.31 -13.70
C ILE A 1002 24.43 -19.38 -14.43
N MET A 1003 23.81 -18.44 -13.71
CA MET A 1003 22.86 -17.46 -14.26
C MET A 1003 23.51 -16.49 -15.23
N ALA A 1004 24.78 -16.10 -14.99
CA ALA A 1004 25.57 -15.28 -15.92
C ALA A 1004 25.91 -15.99 -17.24
N GLY A 1005 25.72 -17.32 -17.31
CA GLY A 1005 25.85 -18.09 -18.55
C GLY A 1005 26.86 -19.24 -18.50
N TYR A 1006 27.58 -19.45 -17.39
CA TYR A 1006 28.46 -20.60 -17.24
C TYR A 1006 27.65 -21.90 -17.16
N SER A 1007 28.10 -22.94 -17.88
CA SER A 1007 27.45 -24.25 -17.95
C SER A 1007 27.77 -25.12 -16.73
N SER A 1008 28.94 -24.92 -16.12
CA SER A 1008 29.40 -25.69 -14.96
C SER A 1008 30.22 -24.81 -14.04
N VAL A 1009 29.95 -24.94 -12.74
CA VAL A 1009 30.62 -24.15 -11.71
C VAL A 1009 31.07 -25.07 -10.58
N VAL A 1010 32.33 -24.92 -10.16
CA VAL A 1010 32.85 -25.53 -8.95
C VAL A 1010 33.07 -24.44 -7.92
N GLY A 1011 32.51 -24.62 -6.73
CA GLY A 1011 32.64 -23.70 -5.60
C GLY A 1011 32.71 -24.45 -4.28
N THR A 1012 32.95 -23.69 -3.23
CA THR A 1012 33.08 -24.13 -1.83
C THR A 1012 31.76 -23.94 -1.08
N MET A 1013 31.29 -25.01 -0.43
CA MET A 1013 30.07 -25.04 0.39
C MET A 1013 30.41 -24.99 1.88
#